data_AF-A0A150AP15-F1
#
_entry.id   AF-A0A150AP15-F1
#
_cell.length_a   1.000
_cell.length_b   1.000
_cell.length_c   1.000
_cell.angle_alpha   90.00
_cell.angle_beta   90.00
_cell.angle_gamma   90.00
#
_symmetry.space_group_name_H-M   'P 1'
#
loop_
_entity.id
_entity.type
_entity.pdbx_description
1 polymer ?
#
loop_
_entity_poly.entity_id
_entity_poly.type
_entity_poly.pdbx_seq_one_letter_code
_entity_poly.pdbx_strand_id
1 'polypeptide(L)'
;MKKIILLYILFFSSLLLQAQTPAHDMAKKLGNGYNFGNVMSAKNEGDWADPITEFMMDDVANAGFDHIRLPVRWGSHTTETAPYIIDEAWLTRVEEVVDWATERGLIVVLNAHGEHWFIEEVTKEDEVYTDPAKWERFLAIWTQVSAHFKDKSNDELVFELINEPYFNMNKGLVDQLNVELVETVRKDNPDRILMVVGGGDNAIFAPQQMDPALFENDDKLIPWFHYYWPNTFTKYPETNNSIPDWGTEQEFASLRADFKNVKQWADNLNLPLYLGEFGSNNLCSPLSRAKYHQAVVSLAEELEIPRAIWCAGPKANKTVYNRKAGDWVEGQLAPLFPKPKRKNILFIMVDDLNTDLTAFGNEEVITPTFDKLSQQGIQYANAQCSYPVCGPSRASFLTGTYPERNGITNLTLKLEDTAPNLTTLPQFLALNGYRTGAVGKVFDPRNVDDGHNANSWTENYKDPSHYEYPEEYGDFVSGNNYRVEEGMSYEKGPEGVGDDGYQDGQFTLEAIRMMNKFSVTEQPFFLSVGFKKPHLPFIAPQKYFDLYKDKEITLADYQKLPEGTDIIAYKEPTELLGYKDIPQTWDDIYKDAEKVLDLEKQKELLTAYYACASYIDAQIGMLVDHLEAIGEKENTLIVVSSDHGFNLGDHNMWGKHNLLQNSAQVPLIIIDPSKRLKETERAVQLIDLYPTICDYAYLPKPTFLQGNSLYHNDEEERAYPLDLAVTYYKKNGKNGYSFKKGNERYTLWTNDKDMTPLNVPFSEVTAFHEEFYAYANNQALETKNEINNAGYSIKIAQIKQDVEQWWNQYYATNEEKISGNIIKTNPSFESGVEEGWITTVKDGLGIEYQLQNDLHPVTSSKSAGFHITANGGNFSNLGYRTLDHVIGFSIPEAQKFIVRFSVYSDVDTEIRFQLQLDKGADKINSDAIVIEKDSLYTIEREITSNLKGMTNLRLLFQLGKVVGTIHIDDVFVSVDGALDDNLFLQEAINATVIGYQNGDHKNSVTQNIYLPTQSSYESTVTWTSYAEDFVKVEGDSGFITTPEIERSVRLDAEIKYKHLVGHKTFVIKLKGDVSSELKALEKDVYITFQESDSAQSVTQNINFMIPESDGLEVEWISSDNTIITVNGTEGVVQQSEQNENILVTAILKMGDDELIKTFDLTVIKKETEEPPTSIAPQLHFKLYPNPASDLLYIQGLNLNKKYVSIYSIDGRKVKEFQVSKSLETLDISTFQKGIYILQIDKTRKKFIKN
;
A
#
# COMPACT_ATOMS: atom_id res chain seq x y z
N MET A 1 -51.28 13.01 21.72
CA MET A 1 -50.50 13.45 20.53
C MET A 1 -49.05 12.97 20.53
N LYS A 2 -48.33 12.88 21.66
CA LYS A 2 -46.92 12.42 21.69
C LYS A 2 -46.67 10.90 21.52
N LYS A 3 -47.70 10.05 21.48
CA LYS A 3 -47.57 8.60 21.20
C LYS A 3 -47.80 8.21 19.73
N ILE A 4 -48.32 9.12 18.89
CA ILE A 4 -48.55 8.86 17.47
C ILE A 4 -47.35 9.30 16.62
N ILE A 5 -46.62 10.34 17.05
CA ILE A 5 -45.43 10.82 16.33
C ILE A 5 -44.23 9.87 16.49
N LEU A 6 -44.13 9.14 17.61
CA LEU A 6 -43.07 8.15 17.80
C LEU A 6 -43.25 6.90 16.91
N LEU A 7 -44.48 6.59 16.48
CA LEU A 7 -44.74 5.51 15.51
C LEU A 7 -44.47 5.96 14.06
N TYR A 8 -44.56 7.26 13.75
CA TYR A 8 -44.28 7.80 12.42
C TYR A 8 -42.79 8.01 12.15
N ILE A 9 -41.97 8.23 13.18
CA ILE A 9 -40.51 8.41 13.03
C ILE A 9 -39.78 7.06 12.91
N LEU A 10 -40.35 5.96 13.43
CA LEU A 10 -39.81 4.61 13.23
C LEU A 10 -40.08 4.03 11.82
N PHE A 11 -40.88 4.70 10.99
CA PHE A 11 -41.22 4.24 9.63
C PHE A 11 -40.38 4.86 8.51
N PHE A 12 -39.49 5.83 8.82
CA PHE A 12 -38.67 6.52 7.81
C PHE A 12 -37.15 6.41 8.01
N SER A 13 -36.68 5.64 8.99
CA SER A 13 -35.25 5.35 9.20
C SER A 13 -34.83 3.93 8.81
N SER A 14 -35.70 3.17 8.15
CA SER A 14 -35.33 1.95 7.43
C SER A 14 -35.10 2.30 5.96
N LEU A 15 -34.00 3.00 5.67
CA LEU A 15 -33.35 2.82 4.36
C LEU A 15 -32.92 1.35 4.32
N LEU A 16 -33.73 0.60 3.58
CA LEU A 16 -33.61 -0.80 3.18
C LEU A 16 -32.19 -1.38 3.32
N LEU A 17 -31.92 -2.03 4.46
CA LEU A 17 -31.12 -3.26 4.42
C LEU A 17 -32.03 -4.29 3.73
N GLN A 18 -31.99 -4.32 2.40
CA GLN A 18 -32.60 -5.41 1.64
C GLN A 18 -31.92 -6.71 2.08
N ALA A 19 -32.72 -7.70 2.47
CA ALA A 19 -32.21 -9.03 2.76
C ALA A 19 -31.51 -9.55 1.50
N GLN A 20 -30.29 -10.03 1.66
CA GLN A 20 -29.49 -10.59 0.56
C GLN A 20 -30.20 -11.85 0.03
N THR A 21 -30.49 -11.90 -1.27
CA THR A 21 -31.16 -13.06 -1.90
C THR A 21 -30.15 -14.17 -2.22
N PRO A 22 -30.59 -15.43 -2.40
CA PRO A 22 -29.70 -16.52 -2.82
C PRO A 22 -28.91 -16.21 -4.10
N ALA A 23 -29.52 -15.50 -5.05
CA ALA A 23 -28.84 -15.04 -6.26
C ALA A 23 -27.66 -14.09 -5.96
N HIS A 24 -27.82 -13.15 -5.01
CA HIS A 24 -26.73 -12.27 -4.59
C HIS A 24 -25.63 -13.04 -3.85
N ASP A 25 -25.99 -14.01 -3.02
CA ASP A 25 -25.02 -14.87 -2.32
C ASP A 25 -24.16 -15.65 -3.32
N MET A 26 -24.79 -16.28 -4.32
CA MET A 26 -24.07 -16.99 -5.37
C MET A 26 -23.21 -16.05 -6.21
N ALA A 27 -23.71 -14.87 -6.59
CA ALA A 27 -22.93 -13.90 -7.36
C ALA A 27 -21.64 -13.47 -6.62
N LYS A 28 -21.69 -13.32 -5.30
CA LYS A 28 -20.50 -13.04 -4.47
C LYS A 28 -19.53 -14.21 -4.42
N LYS A 29 -20.03 -15.45 -4.39
CA LYS A 29 -19.18 -16.65 -4.40
C LYS A 29 -18.48 -16.88 -5.74
N LEU A 30 -19.11 -16.51 -6.86
CA LEU A 30 -18.58 -16.75 -8.20
C LEU A 30 -17.29 -15.97 -8.49
N GLY A 31 -17.07 -14.76 -7.96
CA GLY A 31 -15.77 -14.07 -8.08
C GLY A 31 -15.15 -14.05 -9.50
N ASN A 32 -13.94 -14.60 -9.62
CA ASN A 32 -13.17 -14.75 -10.86
C ASN A 32 -13.30 -16.17 -11.46
N GLY A 33 -13.74 -16.26 -12.71
CA GLY A 33 -13.92 -17.54 -13.39
C GLY A 33 -13.09 -17.79 -14.63
N TYR A 34 -12.88 -19.07 -14.94
CA TYR A 34 -12.26 -19.53 -16.18
C TYR A 34 -13.29 -20.19 -17.11
N ASN A 35 -13.36 -19.77 -18.38
CA ASN A 35 -14.33 -20.32 -19.33
C ASN A 35 -13.66 -21.27 -20.35
N PHE A 36 -14.11 -22.55 -20.36
CA PHE A 36 -13.66 -23.63 -21.26
C PHE A 36 -14.28 -23.56 -22.67
N GLY A 37 -14.21 -22.39 -23.29
CA GLY A 37 -14.83 -22.17 -24.58
C GLY A 37 -14.28 -23.03 -25.71
N ASN A 38 -15.16 -23.34 -26.67
CA ASN A 38 -14.94 -24.15 -27.89
C ASN A 38 -14.51 -25.61 -27.67
N VAL A 39 -14.53 -26.14 -26.45
CA VAL A 39 -14.19 -27.56 -26.23
C VAL A 39 -15.43 -28.43 -26.36
N MET A 40 -16.31 -28.40 -25.37
CA MET A 40 -17.56 -29.19 -25.35
C MET A 40 -18.74 -28.48 -26.03
N SER A 41 -18.57 -27.23 -26.44
CA SER A 41 -19.51 -26.46 -27.27
C SER A 41 -19.35 -26.74 -28.78
N ALA A 42 -18.33 -27.50 -29.15
CA ALA A 42 -18.17 -27.98 -30.52
C ALA A 42 -19.13 -29.15 -30.82
N LYS A 43 -19.17 -29.63 -32.07
CA LYS A 43 -20.09 -30.73 -32.43
C LYS A 43 -19.72 -32.03 -31.71
N ASN A 44 -18.42 -32.32 -31.61
CA ASN A 44 -17.85 -33.31 -30.71
C ASN A 44 -16.74 -32.62 -29.91
N GLU A 45 -16.50 -33.08 -28.68
CA GLU A 45 -15.36 -32.61 -27.89
C GLU A 45 -14.05 -32.77 -28.67
N GLY A 46 -13.22 -31.72 -28.70
CA GLY A 46 -11.94 -31.73 -29.42
C GLY A 46 -11.99 -31.13 -30.84
N ASP A 47 -13.18 -30.93 -31.42
CA ASP A 47 -13.30 -30.49 -32.82
C ASP A 47 -12.70 -29.09 -33.07
N TRP A 48 -12.79 -28.17 -32.10
CA TRP A 48 -12.35 -26.78 -32.25
C TRP A 48 -11.20 -26.37 -31.33
N ALA A 49 -11.03 -27.08 -30.22
CA ALA A 49 -9.91 -26.95 -29.30
C ALA A 49 -9.74 -28.26 -28.52
N ASP A 50 -8.53 -28.51 -27.99
CA ASP A 50 -8.18 -29.76 -27.33
C ASP A 50 -9.18 -30.14 -26.20
N PRO A 51 -9.51 -31.44 -26.04
CA PRO A 51 -10.41 -31.93 -24.99
C PRO A 51 -10.03 -31.47 -23.59
N ILE A 52 -11.04 -31.39 -22.70
CA ILE A 52 -10.81 -31.04 -21.31
C ILE A 52 -10.19 -32.25 -20.62
N THR A 53 -9.08 -32.08 -19.92
CA THR A 53 -8.46 -33.14 -19.11
C THR A 53 -8.48 -32.75 -17.64
N GLU A 54 -8.44 -33.74 -16.77
CA GLU A 54 -8.51 -33.52 -15.32
C GLU A 54 -7.43 -32.55 -14.81
N PHE A 55 -6.19 -32.67 -15.31
CA PHE A 55 -5.08 -31.79 -14.89
C PHE A 55 -5.35 -30.30 -15.18
N MET A 56 -6.20 -29.99 -16.17
CA MET A 56 -6.56 -28.59 -16.44
C MET A 56 -7.39 -28.01 -15.30
N MET A 57 -8.16 -28.83 -14.56
CA MET A 57 -8.88 -28.36 -13.37
C MET A 57 -7.92 -28.08 -12.22
N ASP A 58 -6.87 -28.90 -12.04
CA ASP A 58 -5.81 -28.62 -11.07
C ASP A 58 -5.16 -27.26 -11.35
N ASP A 59 -4.79 -27.00 -12.61
CA ASP A 59 -4.15 -25.75 -12.99
C ASP A 59 -5.06 -24.53 -12.80
N VAL A 60 -6.37 -24.66 -13.09
CA VAL A 60 -7.36 -23.59 -12.87
C VAL A 60 -7.57 -23.31 -11.39
N ALA A 61 -7.76 -24.34 -10.56
CA ALA A 61 -7.93 -24.17 -9.11
C ALA A 61 -6.68 -23.55 -8.47
N ASN A 62 -5.49 -24.06 -8.80
CA ASN A 62 -4.22 -23.56 -8.25
C ASN A 62 -3.89 -22.13 -8.68
N ALA A 63 -4.46 -21.67 -9.81
CA ALA A 63 -4.30 -20.29 -10.26
C ALA A 63 -5.15 -19.29 -9.46
N GLY A 64 -6.07 -19.76 -8.62
CA GLY A 64 -6.91 -18.93 -7.75
C GLY A 64 -8.26 -18.51 -8.37
N PHE A 65 -8.74 -19.22 -9.40
CA PHE A 65 -10.12 -19.03 -9.87
C PHE A 65 -11.12 -19.60 -8.87
N ASP A 66 -12.28 -18.96 -8.76
CA ASP A 66 -13.38 -19.34 -7.87
C ASP A 66 -14.37 -20.27 -8.58
N HIS A 67 -14.49 -20.17 -9.91
CA HIS A 67 -15.41 -20.96 -10.71
C HIS A 67 -14.92 -21.26 -12.13
N ILE A 68 -15.59 -22.21 -12.78
CA ILE A 68 -15.50 -22.43 -14.22
C ILE A 68 -16.84 -22.14 -14.90
N ARG A 69 -16.77 -21.62 -16.12
CA ARG A 69 -17.90 -21.68 -17.06
C ARG A 69 -17.65 -22.81 -18.06
N LEU A 70 -18.63 -23.71 -18.19
CA LEU A 70 -18.56 -24.90 -19.01
C LEU A 70 -19.60 -24.86 -20.14
N PRO A 71 -19.23 -24.31 -21.32
CA PRO A 71 -20.05 -24.36 -22.54
C PRO A 71 -20.21 -25.78 -23.09
N VAL A 72 -21.45 -26.29 -23.15
CA VAL A 72 -21.75 -27.64 -23.68
C VAL A 72 -22.79 -27.55 -24.79
N ARG A 73 -22.54 -28.23 -25.90
CA ARG A 73 -23.53 -28.41 -26.97
C ARG A 73 -24.29 -29.71 -26.74
N TRP A 74 -25.60 -29.60 -26.51
CA TRP A 74 -26.48 -30.73 -26.23
C TRP A 74 -27.19 -31.25 -27.48
N GLY A 75 -27.60 -30.35 -28.38
CA GLY A 75 -28.43 -30.74 -29.53
C GLY A 75 -27.75 -31.68 -30.53
N SER A 76 -26.42 -31.69 -30.61
CA SER A 76 -25.66 -32.67 -31.42
C SER A 76 -25.67 -34.08 -30.84
N HIS A 77 -25.91 -34.19 -29.53
CA HIS A 77 -25.88 -35.43 -28.76
C HIS A 77 -27.28 -35.86 -28.30
N THR A 78 -28.33 -35.28 -28.89
CA THR A 78 -29.72 -35.57 -28.57
C THR A 78 -30.41 -36.15 -29.80
N THR A 79 -31.24 -37.18 -29.65
CA THR A 79 -32.05 -37.69 -30.78
C THR A 79 -33.00 -36.60 -31.33
N GLU A 80 -33.27 -36.63 -32.64
CA GLU A 80 -34.12 -35.63 -33.32
C GLU A 80 -35.63 -35.93 -33.22
N THR A 81 -36.00 -37.11 -32.73
CA THR A 81 -37.41 -37.53 -32.57
C THR A 81 -37.72 -37.77 -31.10
N ALA A 82 -38.95 -37.44 -30.69
CA ALA A 82 -39.43 -37.73 -29.34
C ALA A 82 -39.17 -39.21 -28.96
N PRO A 83 -38.66 -39.50 -27.74
CA PRO A 83 -38.60 -38.60 -26.58
C PRO A 83 -37.34 -37.73 -26.46
N TYR A 84 -36.57 -37.52 -27.53
CA TYR A 84 -35.40 -36.61 -27.57
C TYR A 84 -34.33 -36.97 -26.52
N ILE A 85 -33.95 -38.24 -26.47
CA ILE A 85 -32.97 -38.76 -25.52
C ILE A 85 -31.57 -38.19 -25.79
N ILE A 86 -30.91 -37.68 -24.75
CA ILE A 86 -29.47 -37.33 -24.78
C ILE A 86 -28.65 -38.62 -24.71
N ASP A 87 -27.57 -38.69 -25.49
CA ASP A 87 -26.58 -39.76 -25.42
C ASP A 87 -26.00 -39.86 -23.99
N GLU A 88 -26.21 -41.02 -23.36
CA GLU A 88 -25.77 -41.30 -21.99
C GLU A 88 -24.25 -41.15 -21.82
N ALA A 89 -23.47 -41.47 -22.86
CA ALA A 89 -22.02 -41.29 -22.82
C ALA A 89 -21.64 -39.80 -22.77
N TRP A 90 -22.42 -38.94 -23.43
CA TRP A 90 -22.19 -37.50 -23.40
C TRP A 90 -22.57 -36.89 -22.05
N LEU A 91 -23.70 -37.30 -21.46
CA LEU A 91 -24.08 -36.89 -20.10
C LEU A 91 -23.01 -37.28 -19.08
N THR A 92 -22.54 -38.52 -19.14
CA THR A 92 -21.47 -39.03 -18.26
C THR A 92 -20.18 -38.23 -18.44
N ARG A 93 -19.82 -37.89 -19.68
CA ARG A 93 -18.63 -37.09 -19.97
C ARG A 93 -18.72 -35.66 -19.45
N VAL A 94 -19.90 -35.03 -19.52
CA VAL A 94 -20.12 -33.70 -18.94
C VAL A 94 -20.07 -33.76 -17.42
N GLU A 95 -20.69 -34.77 -16.81
CA GLU A 95 -20.64 -34.96 -15.35
C GLU A 95 -19.22 -35.18 -14.84
N GLU A 96 -18.40 -35.95 -15.55
CA GLU A 96 -16.98 -36.14 -15.20
C GLU A 96 -16.22 -34.80 -15.09
N VAL A 97 -16.44 -33.86 -16.02
CA VAL A 97 -15.81 -32.53 -15.96
C VAL A 97 -16.38 -31.67 -14.83
N VAL A 98 -17.68 -31.77 -14.57
CA VAL A 98 -18.32 -31.10 -13.42
C VAL A 98 -17.69 -31.58 -12.12
N ASP A 99 -17.55 -32.89 -11.96
CA ASP A 99 -17.01 -33.52 -10.74
C ASP A 99 -15.55 -33.13 -10.51
N TRP A 100 -14.72 -33.16 -11.56
CA TRP A 100 -13.32 -32.70 -11.46
C TRP A 100 -13.21 -31.26 -10.95
N ALA A 101 -14.12 -30.37 -11.35
CA ALA A 101 -14.11 -28.99 -10.89
C ALA A 101 -14.60 -28.85 -9.44
N THR A 102 -15.74 -29.48 -9.10
CA THR A 102 -16.32 -29.36 -7.76
C THR A 102 -15.47 -30.02 -6.68
N GLU A 103 -14.78 -31.13 -6.99
CA GLU A 103 -13.81 -31.77 -6.09
C GLU A 103 -12.64 -30.86 -5.69
N ARG A 104 -12.39 -29.79 -6.47
CA ARG A 104 -11.34 -28.78 -6.23
C ARG A 104 -11.89 -27.47 -5.66
N GLY A 105 -13.15 -27.45 -5.25
CA GLY A 105 -13.81 -26.28 -4.68
C GLY A 105 -14.19 -25.22 -5.71
N LEU A 106 -14.15 -25.52 -7.00
CA LEU A 106 -14.61 -24.63 -8.06
C LEU A 106 -16.12 -24.75 -8.24
N ILE A 107 -16.81 -23.62 -8.34
CA ILE A 107 -18.21 -23.59 -8.76
C ILE A 107 -18.28 -23.84 -10.27
N VAL A 108 -19.30 -24.53 -10.77
CA VAL A 108 -19.50 -24.79 -12.20
C VAL A 108 -20.73 -24.04 -12.71
N VAL A 109 -20.53 -23.18 -13.71
CA VAL A 109 -21.61 -22.59 -14.51
C VAL A 109 -21.76 -23.43 -15.78
N LEU A 110 -22.70 -24.38 -15.76
CA LEU A 110 -22.97 -25.30 -16.87
C LEU A 110 -23.96 -24.66 -17.85
N ASN A 111 -23.62 -24.65 -19.13
CA ASN A 111 -24.36 -23.89 -20.14
C ASN A 111 -24.76 -24.72 -21.37
N ALA A 112 -25.93 -24.42 -21.95
CA ALA A 112 -26.28 -24.82 -23.31
C ALA A 112 -25.72 -23.82 -24.34
N HIS A 113 -24.69 -24.22 -25.07
CA HIS A 113 -23.89 -23.35 -25.93
C HIS A 113 -23.89 -23.81 -27.39
N GLY A 114 -23.90 -22.84 -28.31
CA GLY A 114 -23.80 -23.10 -29.74
C GLY A 114 -25.00 -23.87 -30.30
N GLU A 115 -26.21 -23.71 -29.76
CA GLU A 115 -27.42 -24.41 -30.18
C GLU A 115 -28.04 -23.79 -31.45
N HIS A 116 -27.22 -23.59 -32.50
CA HIS A 116 -27.62 -22.91 -33.74
C HIS A 116 -28.82 -23.56 -34.44
N TRP A 117 -28.98 -24.88 -34.32
CA TRP A 117 -30.14 -25.60 -34.88
C TRP A 117 -31.49 -25.15 -34.32
N PHE A 118 -31.46 -24.52 -33.14
CA PHE A 118 -32.59 -23.95 -32.41
C PHE A 118 -32.59 -22.42 -32.57
N ILE A 119 -31.47 -21.74 -32.29
CA ILE A 119 -31.40 -20.27 -32.30
C ILE A 119 -31.57 -19.68 -33.71
N GLU A 120 -30.99 -20.30 -34.75
CA GLU A 120 -31.04 -19.78 -36.13
C GLU A 120 -32.28 -20.20 -36.91
N GLU A 121 -33.21 -20.91 -36.27
CA GLU A 121 -34.50 -21.32 -36.87
C GLU A 121 -35.44 -20.13 -37.10
N VAL A 122 -35.24 -19.06 -36.34
CA VAL A 122 -36.02 -17.82 -36.39
C VAL A 122 -35.11 -16.60 -36.62
N THR A 123 -35.75 -15.51 -36.98
CA THR A 123 -35.16 -14.18 -37.13
C THR A 123 -35.79 -13.20 -36.15
N LYS A 124 -35.24 -11.98 -36.05
CA LYS A 124 -35.74 -10.98 -35.12
C LYS A 124 -37.15 -10.50 -35.49
N GLU A 125 -37.55 -10.73 -36.73
CA GLU A 125 -38.85 -10.39 -37.29
C GLU A 125 -39.97 -11.39 -36.92
N ASP A 126 -39.62 -12.60 -36.46
CA ASP A 126 -40.60 -13.66 -36.19
C ASP A 126 -41.27 -13.51 -34.81
N GLU A 127 -42.60 -13.38 -34.77
CA GLU A 127 -43.35 -13.25 -33.51
C GLU A 127 -43.61 -14.60 -32.81
N VAL A 128 -43.44 -15.72 -33.53
CA VAL A 128 -43.70 -17.08 -33.05
C VAL A 128 -42.61 -18.01 -33.55
N TYR A 129 -42.20 -18.96 -32.72
CA TYR A 129 -41.22 -19.97 -33.10
C TYR A 129 -41.78 -20.92 -34.18
N THR A 130 -41.05 -21.09 -35.29
CA THR A 130 -41.54 -21.73 -36.53
C THR A 130 -41.74 -23.24 -36.43
N ASP A 131 -40.92 -23.94 -35.65
CA ASP A 131 -40.96 -25.40 -35.49
C ASP A 131 -41.21 -25.80 -34.03
N PRO A 132 -42.46 -26.09 -33.63
CA PRO A 132 -42.79 -26.50 -32.27
C PRO A 132 -42.04 -27.75 -31.80
N ALA A 133 -41.68 -28.67 -32.70
CA ALA A 133 -40.97 -29.90 -32.31
C ALA A 133 -39.53 -29.61 -31.85
N LYS A 134 -38.87 -28.62 -32.46
CA LYS A 134 -37.54 -28.15 -32.01
C LYS A 134 -37.60 -27.45 -30.65
N TRP A 135 -38.67 -26.69 -30.40
CA TRP A 135 -38.91 -26.07 -29.10
C TRP A 135 -39.12 -27.12 -28.01
N GLU A 136 -40.01 -28.09 -28.25
CA GLU A 136 -40.21 -29.23 -27.35
C GLU A 136 -38.92 -30.01 -27.12
N ARG A 137 -38.11 -30.22 -28.16
CA ARG A 137 -36.80 -30.88 -28.06
C ARG A 137 -35.84 -30.13 -27.14
N PHE A 138 -35.78 -28.80 -27.23
CA PHE A 138 -34.91 -28.00 -26.37
C PHE A 138 -35.34 -28.03 -24.89
N LEU A 139 -36.64 -27.98 -24.62
CA LEU A 139 -37.17 -28.18 -23.27
C LEU A 139 -36.91 -29.61 -22.74
N ALA A 140 -37.01 -30.62 -23.61
CA ALA A 140 -36.72 -32.02 -23.25
C ALA A 140 -35.24 -32.25 -22.91
N ILE A 141 -34.32 -31.52 -23.55
CA ILE A 141 -32.90 -31.49 -23.20
C ILE A 141 -32.74 -30.98 -21.76
N TRP A 142 -33.28 -29.81 -21.44
CA TRP A 142 -33.18 -29.24 -20.09
C TRP A 142 -33.90 -30.07 -19.02
N THR A 143 -34.98 -30.76 -19.37
CA THR A 143 -35.63 -31.74 -18.49
C THR A 143 -34.65 -32.85 -18.09
N GLN A 144 -33.94 -33.42 -19.06
CA GLN A 144 -32.96 -34.49 -18.81
C GLN A 144 -31.72 -33.98 -18.08
N VAL A 145 -31.16 -32.84 -18.47
CA VAL A 145 -30.00 -32.22 -17.78
C VAL A 145 -30.35 -31.90 -16.32
N SER A 146 -31.52 -31.30 -16.08
CA SER A 146 -31.98 -30.98 -14.73
C SER A 146 -32.14 -32.23 -13.87
N ALA A 147 -32.77 -33.27 -14.41
CA ALA A 147 -32.96 -34.54 -13.70
C ALA A 147 -31.63 -35.26 -13.41
N HIS A 148 -30.66 -35.22 -14.34
CA HIS A 148 -29.35 -35.86 -14.18
C HIS A 148 -28.53 -35.23 -13.06
N PHE A 149 -28.51 -33.90 -12.97
CA PHE A 149 -27.68 -33.16 -12.02
C PHE A 149 -28.40 -32.74 -10.72
N LYS A 150 -29.60 -33.27 -10.46
CA LYS A 150 -30.45 -32.86 -9.32
C LYS A 150 -29.78 -33.02 -7.94
N ASP A 151 -28.87 -34.00 -7.81
CA ASP A 151 -28.23 -34.37 -6.54
C ASP A 151 -26.90 -33.61 -6.31
N LYS A 152 -26.44 -32.78 -7.26
CA LYS A 152 -25.25 -31.92 -7.07
C LYS A 152 -25.58 -30.73 -6.17
N SER A 153 -24.63 -30.25 -5.37
CA SER A 153 -24.85 -29.14 -4.43
C SER A 153 -25.31 -27.86 -5.14
N ASN A 154 -26.27 -27.13 -4.55
CA ASN A 154 -26.69 -25.80 -5.04
C ASN A 154 -25.60 -24.73 -4.86
N ASP A 155 -24.61 -25.00 -4.00
CA ASP A 155 -23.46 -24.12 -3.79
C ASP A 155 -22.34 -24.35 -4.81
N GLU A 156 -22.39 -25.43 -5.59
CA GLU A 156 -21.29 -25.87 -6.48
C GLU A 156 -21.67 -25.87 -7.96
N LEU A 157 -22.97 -25.93 -8.30
CA LEU A 157 -23.43 -26.02 -9.68
C LEU A 157 -24.56 -25.02 -9.97
N VAL A 158 -24.37 -24.24 -11.03
CA VAL A 158 -25.27 -23.20 -11.55
C VAL A 158 -25.60 -23.54 -13.01
N PHE A 159 -26.84 -23.31 -13.44
CA PHE A 159 -27.24 -23.54 -14.84
C PHE A 159 -27.44 -22.23 -15.59
N GLU A 160 -26.71 -22.05 -16.70
CA GLU A 160 -26.96 -21.00 -17.67
C GLU A 160 -27.78 -21.56 -18.84
N LEU A 161 -29.05 -21.15 -18.93
CA LEU A 161 -30.07 -21.90 -19.67
C LEU A 161 -29.87 -21.90 -21.19
N ILE A 162 -29.26 -20.86 -21.74
CA ILE A 162 -28.94 -20.76 -23.17
C ILE A 162 -27.92 -19.66 -23.38
N ASN A 163 -26.93 -19.87 -24.25
CA ASN A 163 -25.96 -18.83 -24.62
C ASN A 163 -26.37 -18.12 -25.93
N GLU A 164 -26.32 -16.79 -25.89
CA GLU A 164 -26.46 -15.84 -27.01
C GLU A 164 -27.68 -16.02 -27.93
N PRO A 165 -28.92 -16.28 -27.40
CA PRO A 165 -30.11 -16.38 -28.25
C PRO A 165 -30.44 -15.08 -29.00
N TYR A 166 -29.97 -13.95 -28.45
CA TYR A 166 -30.23 -12.59 -28.90
C TYR A 166 -29.56 -12.21 -30.25
N PHE A 167 -28.70 -13.07 -30.80
CA PHE A 167 -28.21 -12.87 -32.17
C PHE A 167 -29.32 -13.06 -33.22
N ASN A 168 -30.30 -13.92 -32.95
CA ASN A 168 -31.35 -14.28 -33.91
C ASN A 168 -32.76 -14.10 -33.35
N MET A 169 -33.01 -14.47 -32.10
CA MET A 169 -34.33 -14.39 -31.47
C MET A 169 -34.61 -12.96 -31.01
N ASN A 170 -35.85 -12.49 -31.18
CA ASN A 170 -36.31 -11.23 -30.60
C ASN A 170 -36.65 -11.37 -29.11
N LYS A 171 -36.89 -10.22 -28.47
CA LYS A 171 -37.28 -10.12 -27.06
C LYS A 171 -38.42 -11.08 -26.67
N GLY A 172 -39.53 -11.09 -27.42
CA GLY A 172 -40.73 -11.85 -27.07
C GLY A 172 -40.47 -13.35 -27.01
N LEU A 173 -39.73 -13.88 -27.99
CA LEU A 173 -39.35 -15.30 -28.02
C LEU A 173 -38.38 -15.66 -26.89
N VAL A 174 -37.41 -14.79 -26.57
CA VAL A 174 -36.47 -15.03 -25.47
C VAL A 174 -37.15 -14.99 -24.11
N ASP A 175 -38.08 -14.06 -23.89
CA ASP A 175 -38.87 -14.01 -22.65
C ASP A 175 -39.73 -15.28 -22.48
N GLN A 176 -40.42 -15.72 -23.54
CA GLN A 176 -41.18 -16.96 -23.52
C GLN A 176 -40.27 -18.16 -23.21
N LEU A 177 -39.12 -18.23 -23.86
CA LEU A 177 -38.15 -19.31 -23.64
C LEU A 177 -37.65 -19.35 -22.19
N ASN A 178 -37.30 -18.19 -21.61
CA ASN A 178 -36.85 -18.10 -20.22
C ASN A 178 -37.90 -18.64 -19.25
N VAL A 179 -39.17 -18.24 -19.41
CA VAL A 179 -40.26 -18.72 -18.55
C VAL A 179 -40.36 -20.24 -18.61
N GLU A 180 -40.44 -20.82 -19.82
CA GLU A 180 -40.62 -22.26 -19.99
C GLU A 180 -39.40 -23.07 -19.52
N LEU A 181 -38.18 -22.55 -19.71
CA LEU A 181 -36.95 -23.21 -19.22
C LEU A 181 -36.82 -23.15 -17.71
N VAL A 182 -37.12 -21.99 -17.08
CA VAL A 182 -37.12 -21.86 -15.62
C VAL A 182 -38.15 -22.82 -15.02
N GLU A 183 -39.39 -22.83 -15.53
CA GLU A 183 -40.43 -23.78 -15.11
C GLU A 183 -40.01 -25.24 -15.32
N THR A 184 -39.28 -25.54 -16.40
CA THR A 184 -38.78 -26.88 -16.70
C THR A 184 -37.76 -27.34 -15.66
N VAL A 185 -36.76 -26.52 -15.37
CA VAL A 185 -35.70 -26.86 -14.42
C VAL A 185 -36.21 -26.89 -12.98
N ARG A 186 -37.12 -25.98 -12.61
CA ARG A 186 -37.69 -25.91 -11.25
C ARG A 186 -38.47 -27.15 -10.82
N LYS A 187 -38.92 -28.00 -11.77
CA LYS A 187 -39.60 -29.28 -11.47
C LYS A 187 -38.72 -30.24 -10.66
N ASP A 188 -37.45 -30.36 -11.04
CA ASP A 188 -36.49 -31.25 -10.39
C ASP A 188 -35.51 -30.48 -9.47
N ASN A 189 -35.33 -29.18 -9.73
CA ASN A 189 -34.35 -28.33 -9.04
C ASN A 189 -34.97 -26.99 -8.57
N PRO A 190 -35.79 -27.00 -7.50
CA PRO A 190 -36.49 -25.81 -7.02
C PRO A 190 -35.54 -24.70 -6.49
N ASP A 191 -34.37 -25.07 -5.97
CA ASP A 191 -33.44 -24.15 -5.29
C ASP A 191 -32.16 -23.84 -6.08
N ARG A 192 -32.01 -24.39 -7.29
CA ARG A 192 -30.81 -24.19 -8.13
C ARG A 192 -30.72 -22.73 -8.60
N ILE A 193 -29.54 -22.13 -8.55
CA ILE A 193 -29.33 -20.83 -9.20
C ILE A 193 -29.37 -21.01 -10.71
N LEU A 194 -30.17 -20.19 -11.40
CA LEU A 194 -30.28 -20.20 -12.86
C LEU A 194 -29.83 -18.86 -13.43
N MET A 195 -29.11 -18.90 -14.54
CA MET A 195 -28.69 -17.73 -15.30
C MET A 195 -29.50 -17.58 -16.58
N VAL A 196 -30.03 -16.38 -16.77
CA VAL A 196 -31.00 -16.02 -17.83
C VAL A 196 -30.55 -14.74 -18.57
N VAL A 197 -31.09 -14.52 -19.77
CA VAL A 197 -30.69 -13.39 -20.63
C VAL A 197 -31.87 -12.82 -21.41
N GLY A 198 -31.77 -11.60 -21.92
CA GLY A 198 -32.78 -10.98 -22.80
C GLY A 198 -32.42 -11.02 -24.29
N GLY A 199 -33.40 -10.70 -25.16
CA GLY A 199 -33.32 -10.79 -26.62
C GLY A 199 -32.84 -9.54 -27.37
N GLY A 200 -31.83 -8.82 -26.87
CA GLY A 200 -31.39 -7.51 -27.41
C GLY A 200 -30.43 -7.54 -28.61
N ASP A 201 -30.10 -6.37 -29.18
CA ASP A 201 -29.15 -6.28 -30.31
C ASP A 201 -27.67 -6.32 -29.92
N ASN A 202 -27.37 -6.17 -28.62
CA ASN A 202 -26.01 -6.03 -28.13
C ASN A 202 -25.79 -6.90 -26.89
N ALA A 203 -24.68 -7.64 -26.88
CA ALA A 203 -24.32 -8.59 -25.84
C ALA A 203 -24.27 -7.98 -24.43
N ILE A 204 -23.84 -6.72 -24.28
CA ILE A 204 -23.78 -6.03 -22.98
C ILE A 204 -25.15 -5.54 -22.49
N PHE A 205 -26.06 -5.20 -23.39
CA PHE A 205 -27.38 -4.65 -23.05
C PHE A 205 -28.49 -5.70 -23.08
N ALA A 206 -28.16 -6.96 -23.34
CA ALA A 206 -29.12 -8.05 -23.38
C ALA A 206 -29.96 -8.17 -22.10
N PRO A 207 -29.41 -8.04 -20.87
CA PRO A 207 -30.21 -8.08 -19.63
C PRO A 207 -31.33 -7.02 -19.60
N GLN A 208 -31.05 -5.81 -20.11
CA GLN A 208 -31.99 -4.70 -20.07
C GLN A 208 -33.25 -4.93 -20.92
N GLN A 209 -33.25 -5.95 -21.78
CA GLN A 209 -34.38 -6.31 -22.62
C GLN A 209 -35.26 -7.39 -21.99
N MET A 210 -34.96 -7.87 -20.78
CA MET A 210 -35.77 -8.88 -20.11
C MET A 210 -37.09 -8.29 -19.58
N ASP A 211 -38.14 -9.10 -19.53
CA ASP A 211 -39.34 -8.79 -18.75
C ASP A 211 -39.05 -8.89 -17.23
N PRO A 212 -39.14 -7.78 -16.46
CA PRO A 212 -38.90 -7.81 -15.01
C PRO A 212 -39.83 -8.75 -14.24
N ALA A 213 -41.01 -9.08 -14.79
CA ALA A 213 -41.96 -10.00 -14.16
C ALA A 213 -41.36 -11.40 -13.90
N LEU A 214 -40.34 -11.79 -14.66
CA LEU A 214 -39.62 -13.05 -14.47
C LEU A 214 -38.99 -13.17 -13.07
N PHE A 215 -38.59 -12.05 -12.47
CA PHE A 215 -37.86 -12.03 -11.18
C PHE A 215 -38.78 -11.83 -9.97
N GLU A 216 -40.04 -11.44 -10.16
CA GLU A 216 -40.95 -11.10 -9.05
C GLU A 216 -41.21 -12.28 -8.08
N ASN A 217 -41.08 -13.51 -8.58
CA ASN A 217 -41.40 -14.73 -7.82
C ASN A 217 -40.22 -15.72 -7.73
N ASP A 218 -39.04 -15.38 -8.21
CA ASP A 218 -37.85 -16.24 -8.15
C ASP A 218 -36.58 -15.43 -7.84
N ASP A 219 -36.13 -15.52 -6.59
CA ASP A 219 -34.97 -14.81 -6.05
C ASP A 219 -33.63 -15.52 -6.31
N LYS A 220 -33.64 -16.55 -7.17
CA LYS A 220 -32.52 -17.44 -7.51
C LYS A 220 -32.08 -17.29 -8.98
N LEU A 221 -32.50 -16.22 -9.64
CA LEU A 221 -32.14 -15.92 -11.02
C LEU A 221 -31.04 -14.86 -11.10
N ILE A 222 -30.05 -15.08 -11.95
CA ILE A 222 -28.96 -14.14 -12.23
C ILE A 222 -28.99 -13.77 -13.73
N PRO A 223 -29.31 -12.52 -14.09
CA PRO A 223 -29.10 -12.03 -15.44
C PRO A 223 -27.62 -12.04 -15.84
N TRP A 224 -27.31 -12.45 -17.06
CA TRP A 224 -25.93 -12.46 -17.58
C TRP A 224 -25.77 -11.67 -18.88
N PHE A 225 -24.55 -11.19 -19.13
CA PHE A 225 -24.15 -10.51 -20.36
C PHE A 225 -22.71 -10.86 -20.76
N HIS A 226 -22.32 -10.53 -22.00
CA HIS A 226 -20.96 -10.70 -22.51
C HIS A 226 -20.37 -9.37 -22.99
N TYR A 227 -19.04 -9.25 -23.01
CA TYR A 227 -18.35 -8.02 -23.42
C TYR A 227 -17.19 -8.25 -24.38
N TYR A 228 -17.31 -7.67 -25.58
CA TYR A 228 -16.29 -7.74 -26.64
C TYR A 228 -15.97 -6.38 -27.27
N TRP A 229 -16.22 -5.26 -26.60
CA TRP A 229 -15.93 -3.97 -27.21
C TRP A 229 -14.50 -3.49 -26.87
N PRO A 230 -13.73 -2.94 -27.83
CA PRO A 230 -14.06 -2.78 -29.25
C PRO A 230 -13.83 -4.07 -30.05
N ASN A 231 -14.70 -4.34 -31.03
CA ASN A 231 -14.62 -5.55 -31.88
C ASN A 231 -13.28 -5.66 -32.66
N THR A 232 -12.63 -4.53 -32.94
CA THR A 232 -11.30 -4.45 -33.57
C THR A 232 -10.22 -5.13 -32.73
N PHE A 233 -10.38 -5.14 -31.41
CA PHE A 233 -9.41 -5.71 -30.47
C PHE A 233 -9.78 -7.14 -30.02
N THR A 234 -11.06 -7.48 -30.00
CA THR A 234 -11.58 -8.72 -29.38
C THR A 234 -12.04 -9.80 -30.39
N LYS A 235 -12.28 -9.48 -31.68
CA LYS A 235 -12.86 -10.40 -32.70
C LYS A 235 -12.01 -10.59 -34.00
N TYR A 236 -11.67 -9.53 -34.76
CA TYR A 236 -10.83 -9.44 -36.02
C TYR A 236 -11.32 -10.14 -37.34
N PRO A 237 -11.04 -9.69 -38.63
CA PRO A 237 -10.19 -8.59 -39.15
C PRO A 237 -10.86 -7.46 -39.98
N GLU A 238 -10.47 -6.19 -39.79
CA GLU A 238 -10.74 -5.10 -40.76
C GLU A 238 -9.61 -4.03 -40.90
N THR A 239 -8.33 -4.31 -40.66
CA THR A 239 -7.27 -3.34 -41.06
C THR A 239 -5.94 -3.98 -41.46
N ASN A 240 -5.62 -3.94 -42.75
CA ASN A 240 -4.30 -4.13 -43.38
C ASN A 240 -3.09 -4.26 -42.43
N ASN A 241 -2.75 -5.46 -41.97
CA ASN A 241 -1.53 -5.75 -41.19
C ASN A 241 -1.34 -4.95 -39.89
N SER A 242 -2.39 -4.37 -39.29
CA SER A 242 -2.25 -3.70 -37.99
C SER A 242 -2.40 -4.69 -36.83
N ILE A 243 -1.55 -4.58 -35.81
CA ILE A 243 -1.71 -5.18 -34.49
C ILE A 243 -2.38 -4.10 -33.62
N PRO A 244 -3.71 -4.12 -33.42
CA PRO A 244 -4.37 -3.05 -32.68
C PRO A 244 -3.98 -3.09 -31.21
N ASP A 245 -3.66 -1.93 -30.65
CA ASP A 245 -3.51 -1.71 -29.22
C ASP A 245 -4.80 -1.09 -28.67
N TRP A 246 -5.08 -1.41 -27.41
CA TRP A 246 -6.14 -0.90 -26.55
C TRP A 246 -5.52 -0.25 -25.30
N GLY A 247 -6.13 0.83 -24.83
CA GLY A 247 -5.75 1.52 -23.58
C GLY A 247 -5.78 3.03 -23.66
N THR A 248 -6.51 3.61 -24.61
CA THR A 248 -6.75 5.05 -24.70
C THR A 248 -7.79 5.52 -23.68
N GLU A 249 -7.74 6.80 -23.32
CA GLU A 249 -8.66 7.41 -22.35
C GLU A 249 -10.14 7.24 -22.77
N GLN A 250 -10.43 7.37 -24.07
CA GLN A 250 -11.77 7.18 -24.63
C GLN A 250 -12.24 5.72 -24.51
N GLU A 251 -11.35 4.74 -24.68
CA GLU A 251 -11.67 3.32 -24.52
C GLU A 251 -11.98 2.95 -23.06
N PHE A 252 -11.20 3.49 -22.11
CA PHE A 252 -11.50 3.34 -20.68
C PHE A 252 -12.83 3.97 -20.30
N ALA A 253 -13.11 5.19 -20.80
CA ALA A 253 -14.38 5.87 -20.55
C ALA A 253 -15.57 5.09 -21.13
N SER A 254 -15.44 4.55 -22.35
CA SER A 254 -16.47 3.73 -22.99
C SER A 254 -16.75 2.46 -22.18
N LEU A 255 -15.70 1.72 -21.80
CA LEU A 255 -15.81 0.52 -20.96
C LEU A 255 -16.57 0.81 -19.67
N ARG A 256 -16.20 1.89 -18.97
CA ARG A 256 -16.85 2.32 -17.72
C ARG A 256 -18.31 2.71 -17.92
N ALA A 257 -18.63 3.44 -18.99
CA ALA A 257 -19.98 3.85 -19.30
C ALA A 257 -20.89 2.64 -19.56
N ASP A 258 -20.42 1.67 -20.35
CA ASP A 258 -21.22 0.50 -20.71
C ASP A 258 -21.55 -0.36 -19.48
N PHE A 259 -20.54 -0.62 -18.61
CA PHE A 259 -20.74 -1.41 -17.39
C PHE A 259 -21.64 -0.71 -16.37
N LYS A 260 -21.44 0.61 -16.16
CA LYS A 260 -22.32 1.38 -15.25
C LYS A 260 -23.77 1.38 -15.75
N ASN A 261 -23.98 1.42 -17.06
CA ASN A 261 -25.31 1.41 -17.65
C ASN A 261 -26.06 0.09 -17.37
N VAL A 262 -25.43 -1.06 -17.58
CA VAL A 262 -26.05 -2.36 -17.27
C VAL A 262 -26.21 -2.58 -15.77
N LYS A 263 -25.22 -2.17 -14.95
CA LYS A 263 -25.29 -2.26 -13.49
C LYS A 263 -26.42 -1.40 -12.90
N GLN A 264 -26.61 -0.19 -13.41
CA GLN A 264 -27.71 0.68 -12.98
C GLN A 264 -29.09 0.04 -13.21
N TRP A 265 -29.27 -0.65 -14.35
CA TRP A 265 -30.51 -1.37 -14.61
C TRP A 265 -30.74 -2.50 -13.58
N ALA A 266 -29.70 -3.28 -13.28
CA ALA A 266 -29.78 -4.37 -12.31
C ALA A 266 -30.05 -3.86 -10.89
N ASP A 267 -29.42 -2.75 -10.50
CA ASP A 267 -29.61 -2.12 -9.18
C ASP A 267 -31.03 -1.60 -8.99
N ASN A 268 -31.63 -1.01 -10.03
CA ASN A 268 -33.02 -0.55 -9.99
C ASN A 268 -34.02 -1.70 -9.75
N LEU A 269 -33.64 -2.94 -10.10
CA LEU A 269 -34.44 -4.14 -9.91
C LEU A 269 -33.97 -5.01 -8.74
N ASN A 270 -32.91 -4.60 -8.03
CA ASN A 270 -32.25 -5.39 -6.99
C ASN A 270 -31.87 -6.80 -7.48
N LEU A 271 -31.10 -6.85 -8.57
CA LEU A 271 -30.60 -8.08 -9.19
C LEU A 271 -29.07 -8.10 -9.19
N PRO A 272 -28.43 -9.26 -8.96
CA PRO A 272 -27.01 -9.42 -9.28
C PRO A 272 -26.80 -9.48 -10.80
N LEU A 273 -25.54 -9.44 -11.26
CA LEU A 273 -25.18 -9.63 -12.66
C LEU A 273 -24.06 -10.66 -12.79
N TYR A 274 -23.92 -11.24 -13.98
CA TYR A 274 -22.79 -12.10 -14.33
C TYR A 274 -22.23 -11.76 -15.71
N LEU A 275 -20.91 -11.54 -15.79
CA LEU A 275 -20.19 -11.36 -17.05
C LEU A 275 -19.67 -12.72 -17.55
N GLY A 276 -20.44 -13.38 -18.42
CA GLY A 276 -20.16 -14.77 -18.80
C GLY A 276 -18.94 -14.95 -19.71
N GLU A 277 -18.67 -13.95 -20.55
CA GLU A 277 -17.58 -13.99 -21.51
C GLU A 277 -16.96 -12.61 -21.75
N PHE A 278 -15.64 -12.54 -21.59
CA PHE A 278 -14.79 -11.46 -22.11
C PHE A 278 -13.45 -12.03 -22.58
N GLY A 279 -12.71 -11.30 -23.41
CA GLY A 279 -11.39 -11.73 -23.86
C GLY A 279 -10.85 -10.90 -25.02
N SER A 280 -9.56 -11.04 -25.30
CA SER A 280 -8.83 -10.30 -26.32
C SER A 280 -8.24 -11.24 -27.36
N ASN A 281 -8.02 -10.75 -28.58
CA ASN A 281 -7.52 -11.57 -29.67
C ASN A 281 -6.01 -11.87 -29.48
N ASN A 282 -5.58 -13.11 -29.72
CA ASN A 282 -4.20 -13.60 -29.62
C ASN A 282 -3.19 -12.82 -30.49
N LEU A 283 -3.66 -12.16 -31.55
CA LEU A 283 -2.82 -11.34 -32.43
C LEU A 283 -2.44 -9.98 -31.84
N CYS A 284 -3.13 -9.51 -30.79
CA CYS A 284 -2.84 -8.23 -30.13
C CYS A 284 -1.59 -8.34 -29.25
N SER A 285 -0.93 -7.21 -28.98
CA SER A 285 0.30 -7.20 -28.17
C SER A 285 0.03 -7.76 -26.75
N PRO A 286 0.93 -8.59 -26.17
CA PRO A 286 0.71 -9.18 -24.83
C PRO A 286 0.42 -8.13 -23.76
N LEU A 287 1.12 -6.99 -23.81
CA LEU A 287 0.93 -5.87 -22.88
C LEU A 287 -0.45 -5.23 -23.03
N SER A 288 -0.91 -4.99 -24.27
CA SER A 288 -2.24 -4.40 -24.47
C SER A 288 -3.36 -5.36 -24.08
N ARG A 289 -3.19 -6.67 -24.34
CA ARG A 289 -4.12 -7.71 -23.87
C ARG A 289 -4.21 -7.73 -22.35
N ALA A 290 -3.07 -7.68 -21.67
CA ALA A 290 -2.98 -7.61 -20.21
C ALA A 290 -3.71 -6.37 -19.66
N LYS A 291 -3.48 -5.18 -20.26
CA LYS A 291 -4.18 -3.94 -19.90
C LYS A 291 -5.69 -4.05 -20.06
N TYR A 292 -6.17 -4.61 -21.16
CA TYR A 292 -7.60 -4.82 -21.40
C TYR A 292 -8.22 -5.77 -20.38
N HIS A 293 -7.59 -6.93 -20.15
CA HIS A 293 -8.06 -7.90 -19.15
C HIS A 293 -8.11 -7.26 -17.76
N GLN A 294 -7.06 -6.55 -17.37
CA GLN A 294 -7.01 -5.85 -16.09
C GLN A 294 -8.14 -4.81 -15.97
N ALA A 295 -8.37 -4.01 -17.00
CA ALA A 295 -9.39 -2.98 -16.98
C ALA A 295 -10.81 -3.55 -16.82
N VAL A 296 -11.13 -4.62 -17.56
CA VAL A 296 -12.42 -5.30 -17.47
C VAL A 296 -12.59 -5.93 -16.08
N VAL A 297 -11.56 -6.60 -15.57
CA VAL A 297 -11.59 -7.29 -14.28
C VAL A 297 -11.70 -6.29 -13.13
N SER A 298 -10.88 -5.24 -13.10
CA SER A 298 -10.93 -4.21 -12.06
C SER A 298 -12.27 -3.46 -12.04
N LEU A 299 -12.85 -3.18 -13.21
CA LEU A 299 -14.15 -2.53 -13.27
C LEU A 299 -15.30 -3.46 -12.85
N ALA A 300 -15.25 -4.73 -13.26
CA ALA A 300 -16.22 -5.72 -12.81
C ALA A 300 -16.14 -5.92 -11.29
N GLU A 301 -14.92 -5.90 -10.70
CA GLU A 301 -14.72 -5.95 -9.26
C GLU A 301 -15.24 -4.70 -8.54
N GLU A 302 -14.96 -3.50 -9.06
CA GLU A 302 -15.51 -2.23 -8.57
C GLU A 302 -17.05 -2.26 -8.50
N LEU A 303 -17.68 -2.96 -9.45
CA LEU A 303 -19.13 -3.05 -9.58
C LEU A 303 -19.72 -4.35 -9.00
N GLU A 304 -18.94 -5.17 -8.29
CA GLU A 304 -19.38 -6.44 -7.70
C GLU A 304 -20.00 -7.43 -8.72
N ILE A 305 -19.47 -7.45 -9.95
CA ILE A 305 -19.92 -8.34 -11.03
C ILE A 305 -18.95 -9.53 -11.13
N PRO A 306 -19.38 -10.77 -10.80
CA PRO A 306 -18.61 -11.98 -11.12
C PRO A 306 -18.42 -12.14 -12.63
N ARG A 307 -17.28 -12.70 -13.04
CA ARG A 307 -16.87 -12.75 -14.46
C ARG A 307 -16.15 -14.02 -14.85
N ALA A 308 -16.19 -14.41 -16.13
CA ALA A 308 -15.37 -15.51 -16.64
C ALA A 308 -14.56 -15.14 -17.90
N ILE A 309 -13.24 -15.36 -17.86
CA ILE A 309 -12.33 -15.11 -18.98
C ILE A 309 -12.48 -16.20 -20.05
N TRP A 310 -12.78 -15.81 -21.29
CA TRP A 310 -12.95 -16.75 -22.40
C TRP A 310 -11.61 -17.26 -22.92
N CYS A 311 -11.26 -18.51 -22.57
CA CYS A 311 -10.19 -19.28 -23.21
C CYS A 311 -10.78 -20.21 -24.30
N ALA A 312 -10.73 -19.79 -25.56
CA ALA A 312 -11.45 -20.39 -26.68
C ALA A 312 -10.58 -21.27 -27.61
N GLY A 313 -9.28 -21.37 -27.32
CA GLY A 313 -8.31 -22.02 -28.19
C GLY A 313 -8.07 -21.28 -29.52
N PRO A 314 -7.33 -21.91 -30.46
CA PRO A 314 -6.83 -21.25 -31.67
C PRO A 314 -7.91 -20.85 -32.68
N LYS A 315 -9.08 -21.51 -32.68
CA LYS A 315 -10.15 -21.19 -33.66
C LYS A 315 -10.79 -19.83 -33.44
N ALA A 316 -10.98 -19.42 -32.19
CA ALA A 316 -11.54 -18.11 -31.84
C ALA A 316 -10.47 -17.12 -31.36
N ASN A 317 -9.18 -17.46 -31.50
CA ASN A 317 -8.04 -16.62 -31.20
C ASN A 317 -8.08 -15.97 -29.81
N LYS A 318 -8.52 -16.69 -28.77
CA LYS A 318 -8.54 -16.19 -27.39
C LYS A 318 -7.91 -17.24 -26.48
N THR A 319 -6.64 -17.08 -26.15
CA THR A 319 -5.87 -18.05 -25.34
C THR A 319 -5.25 -17.34 -24.15
N VAL A 320 -5.62 -17.77 -22.95
CA VAL A 320 -4.96 -17.39 -21.69
C VAL A 320 -4.26 -18.57 -21.01
N TYR A 321 -4.61 -19.80 -21.40
CA TYR A 321 -4.00 -21.06 -20.95
C TYR A 321 -3.74 -21.98 -22.14
N ASN A 322 -2.53 -22.50 -22.27
CA ASN A 322 -2.12 -23.42 -23.33
C ASN A 322 -2.42 -24.86 -22.92
N ARG A 323 -3.59 -25.35 -23.32
CA ARG A 323 -4.11 -26.69 -22.99
C ARG A 323 -3.12 -27.83 -23.23
N LYS A 324 -2.44 -27.85 -24.38
CA LYS A 324 -1.48 -28.91 -24.72
C LYS A 324 -0.19 -28.86 -23.90
N ALA A 325 0.31 -27.67 -23.59
CA ALA A 325 1.54 -27.49 -22.82
C ALA A 325 1.29 -27.64 -21.31
N GLY A 326 0.07 -27.36 -20.86
CA GLY A 326 -0.29 -27.30 -19.45
C GLY A 326 0.31 -26.08 -18.76
N ASP A 327 0.28 -24.90 -19.39
CA ASP A 327 0.81 -23.67 -18.80
C ASP A 327 -0.03 -22.42 -19.15
N TRP A 328 0.13 -21.38 -18.34
CA TRP A 328 -0.53 -20.10 -18.56
C TRP A 328 0.25 -19.25 -19.57
N VAL A 329 -0.45 -18.49 -20.40
CA VAL A 329 0.19 -17.56 -21.32
C VAL A 329 0.86 -16.44 -20.50
N GLU A 330 2.15 -16.21 -20.75
CA GLU A 330 2.96 -15.24 -20.01
C GLU A 330 2.29 -13.85 -19.98
N GLY A 331 2.23 -13.26 -18.79
CA GLY A 331 1.65 -11.93 -18.56
C GLY A 331 0.11 -11.85 -18.68
N GLN A 332 -0.59 -12.94 -19.00
CA GLN A 332 -2.06 -12.94 -19.13
C GLN A 332 -2.78 -13.38 -17.85
N LEU A 333 -2.13 -14.13 -16.96
CA LEU A 333 -2.75 -14.60 -15.72
C LEU A 333 -2.86 -13.50 -14.65
N ALA A 334 -1.77 -12.79 -14.37
CA ALA A 334 -1.73 -11.77 -13.31
C ALA A 334 -2.78 -10.63 -13.47
N PRO A 335 -3.07 -10.12 -14.69
CA PRO A 335 -4.14 -9.15 -14.92
C PRO A 335 -5.55 -9.60 -14.50
N LEU A 336 -5.78 -10.92 -14.39
CA LEU A 336 -7.06 -11.48 -13.95
C LEU A 336 -7.24 -11.44 -12.42
N PHE A 337 -6.16 -11.12 -11.70
CA PHE A 337 -6.12 -10.96 -10.25
C PHE A 337 -5.46 -9.61 -9.90
N PRO A 338 -6.05 -8.48 -10.36
CA PRO A 338 -5.43 -7.18 -10.21
C PRO A 338 -5.23 -6.85 -8.73
N LYS A 339 -4.01 -6.43 -8.40
CA LYS A 339 -3.75 -5.82 -7.10
C LYS A 339 -4.48 -4.46 -7.06
N PRO A 340 -5.06 -4.05 -5.91
CA PRO A 340 -5.75 -2.78 -5.80
C PRO A 340 -4.89 -1.62 -6.33
N LYS A 341 -5.45 -0.76 -7.20
CA LYS A 341 -4.76 0.45 -7.69
C LYS A 341 -4.35 1.27 -6.46
N ARG A 342 -3.05 1.61 -6.36
CA ARG A 342 -2.58 2.48 -5.29
C ARG A 342 -3.20 3.87 -5.49
N LYS A 343 -3.74 4.43 -4.42
CA LYS A 343 -4.63 5.60 -4.47
C LYS A 343 -3.85 6.92 -4.46
N ASN A 344 -4.36 7.95 -5.12
CA ASN A 344 -3.73 9.28 -5.18
C ASN A 344 -4.08 10.16 -3.97
N ILE A 345 -3.30 11.21 -3.73
CA ILE A 345 -3.53 12.17 -2.65
C ILE A 345 -3.34 13.60 -3.16
N LEU A 346 -4.33 14.47 -2.93
CA LEU A 346 -4.27 15.91 -3.11
C LEU A 346 -4.35 16.58 -1.74
N PHE A 347 -3.26 17.25 -1.34
CA PHE A 347 -3.13 17.86 -0.03
C PHE A 347 -3.08 19.39 -0.16
N ILE A 348 -4.15 20.06 0.25
CA ILE A 348 -4.33 21.51 0.11
C ILE A 348 -4.17 22.17 1.48
N MET A 349 -3.24 23.11 1.57
CA MET A 349 -2.94 23.85 2.78
C MET A 349 -3.04 25.36 2.54
N VAL A 350 -3.80 26.07 3.37
CA VAL A 350 -4.01 27.52 3.27
C VAL A 350 -3.37 28.23 4.46
N ASP A 351 -2.45 29.17 4.20
CA ASP A 351 -1.73 29.92 5.24
C ASP A 351 -2.66 30.94 5.93
N ASP A 352 -2.71 30.91 7.27
CA ASP A 352 -3.47 31.87 8.11
C ASP A 352 -5.01 31.84 7.95
N LEU A 353 -5.60 30.72 7.49
CA LEU A 353 -7.05 30.60 7.28
C LEU A 353 -7.78 30.17 8.57
N ASN A 354 -8.68 31.03 9.05
CA ASN A 354 -9.59 30.77 10.16
C ASN A 354 -10.82 29.96 9.68
N THR A 355 -11.57 29.35 10.60
CA THR A 355 -12.90 28.78 10.39
C THR A 355 -13.98 29.83 10.14
N ASP A 356 -13.63 31.08 9.83
CA ASP A 356 -14.57 32.14 9.52
C ASP A 356 -15.06 32.03 8.07
N LEU A 357 -15.81 30.96 7.80
CA LEU A 357 -16.26 30.50 6.48
C LEU A 357 -17.74 30.09 6.55
N THR A 358 -18.46 30.10 5.42
CA THR A 358 -19.88 29.68 5.40
C THR A 358 -20.04 28.24 5.88
N ALA A 359 -19.23 27.31 5.39
CA ALA A 359 -19.22 25.91 5.85
C ALA A 359 -19.03 25.75 7.37
N PHE A 360 -18.43 26.73 8.05
CA PHE A 360 -18.16 26.70 9.49
C PHE A 360 -19.04 27.66 10.31
N GLY A 361 -20.03 28.30 9.67
CA GLY A 361 -21.09 29.05 10.35
C GLY A 361 -21.09 30.57 10.13
N ASN A 362 -20.17 31.14 9.35
CA ASN A 362 -20.22 32.56 8.99
C ASN A 362 -20.83 32.79 7.60
N GLU A 363 -22.13 33.12 7.56
CA GLU A 363 -22.89 33.40 6.34
C GLU A 363 -22.48 34.71 5.62
N GLU A 364 -21.66 35.58 6.25
CA GLU A 364 -21.18 36.81 5.62
C GLU A 364 -20.12 36.53 4.55
N VAL A 365 -19.34 35.45 4.71
CA VAL A 365 -18.20 35.09 3.86
C VAL A 365 -18.63 34.21 2.69
N ILE A 366 -18.25 34.58 1.47
CA ILE A 366 -18.68 33.87 0.26
C ILE A 366 -17.62 32.82 -0.12
N THR A 367 -17.86 31.56 0.24
CA THR A 367 -16.96 30.40 -0.03
C THR A 367 -17.72 29.17 -0.54
N PRO A 368 -18.32 29.24 -1.74
CA PRO A 368 -19.17 28.17 -2.26
C PRO A 368 -18.45 26.83 -2.48
N THR A 369 -17.13 26.83 -2.71
CA THR A 369 -16.36 25.60 -2.87
C THR A 369 -16.21 24.88 -1.54
N PHE A 370 -15.84 25.59 -0.46
CA PHE A 370 -15.81 24.99 0.88
C PHE A 370 -17.16 24.40 1.27
N ASP A 371 -18.27 25.07 0.93
CA ASP A 371 -19.62 24.58 1.18
C ASP A 371 -19.94 23.31 0.36
N LYS A 372 -19.51 23.26 -0.91
CA LYS A 372 -19.64 22.06 -1.76
C LYS A 372 -18.81 20.90 -1.19
N LEU A 373 -17.57 21.17 -0.76
CA LEU A 373 -16.67 20.15 -0.23
C LEU A 373 -17.14 19.61 1.12
N SER A 374 -17.67 20.44 2.01
CA SER A 374 -18.22 19.97 3.29
C SER A 374 -19.42 19.04 3.10
N GLN A 375 -20.21 19.24 2.04
CA GLN A 375 -21.32 18.35 1.68
C GLN A 375 -20.86 17.05 1.00
N GLN A 376 -19.70 17.05 0.34
CA GLN A 376 -19.17 15.90 -0.39
C GLN A 376 -18.26 14.99 0.47
N GLY A 377 -17.72 15.50 1.58
CA GLY A 377 -16.84 14.75 2.46
C GLY A 377 -17.15 14.99 3.93
N ILE A 378 -16.13 14.82 4.78
CA ILE A 378 -16.25 14.99 6.23
C ILE A 378 -15.65 16.32 6.63
N GLN A 379 -16.47 17.18 7.23
CA GLN A 379 -16.04 18.42 7.87
C GLN A 379 -15.69 18.15 9.34
N TYR A 380 -14.45 18.42 9.72
CA TYR A 380 -14.01 18.32 11.10
C TYR A 380 -14.09 19.69 11.78
N ALA A 381 -15.22 19.96 12.45
CA ALA A 381 -15.50 21.25 13.07
C ALA A 381 -14.53 21.62 14.21
N ASN A 382 -13.78 20.67 14.77
CA ASN A 382 -12.90 20.87 15.93
C ASN A 382 -11.45 20.44 15.65
N ALA A 383 -10.94 20.73 14.46
CA ALA A 383 -9.54 20.48 14.11
C ALA A 383 -8.60 21.53 14.73
N GLN A 384 -7.48 21.08 15.30
CA GLN A 384 -6.50 21.93 16.00
C GLN A 384 -5.12 21.81 15.36
N CYS A 385 -4.43 22.93 15.24
CA CYS A 385 -3.01 22.96 14.91
C CYS A 385 -2.14 22.55 16.12
N SER A 386 -0.92 22.10 15.85
CA SER A 386 0.02 21.73 16.90
C SER A 386 0.80 22.93 17.46
N TYR A 387 0.91 24.01 16.69
CA TYR A 387 1.58 25.24 17.10
C TYR A 387 1.00 26.44 16.33
N PRO A 388 0.61 27.55 16.98
CA PRO A 388 -0.09 28.67 16.34
C PRO A 388 0.86 29.63 15.58
N VAL A 389 1.78 29.06 14.79
CA VAL A 389 2.78 29.74 13.94
C VAL A 389 3.10 28.85 12.74
N CYS A 390 3.10 29.44 11.54
CA CYS A 390 3.25 28.72 10.26
C CYS A 390 4.35 27.64 10.24
N GLY A 391 5.61 28.01 10.41
CA GLY A 391 6.75 27.09 10.37
C GLY A 391 6.64 25.89 11.32
N PRO A 392 6.53 26.09 12.65
CA PRO A 392 6.30 25.03 13.62
C PRO A 392 5.08 24.14 13.33
N SER A 393 3.95 24.71 12.91
CA SER A 393 2.76 23.92 12.60
C SER A 393 2.97 23.02 11.38
N ARG A 394 3.55 23.60 10.31
CA ARG A 394 3.87 22.89 9.06
C ARG A 394 4.86 21.78 9.25
N ALA A 395 5.92 22.03 10.02
CA ALA A 395 6.85 20.98 10.42
C ALA A 395 6.11 19.85 11.14
N SER A 396 5.23 20.17 12.09
CA SER A 396 4.52 19.17 12.90
C SER A 396 3.61 18.27 12.06
N PHE A 397 2.72 18.80 11.22
CA PHE A 397 1.82 17.94 10.44
C PHE A 397 2.55 17.18 9.33
N LEU A 398 3.64 17.73 8.77
CA LEU A 398 4.45 17.02 7.78
C LEU A 398 5.35 15.95 8.40
N THR A 399 5.68 16.02 9.69
CA THR A 399 6.39 14.94 10.40
C THR A 399 5.46 14.02 11.19
N GLY A 400 4.21 14.42 11.42
CA GLY A 400 3.26 13.70 12.27
C GLY A 400 3.67 13.67 13.75
N THR A 401 4.42 14.69 14.19
CA THR A 401 4.99 14.78 15.54
C THR A 401 4.79 16.16 16.15
N TYR A 402 4.75 16.25 17.47
CA TYR A 402 4.66 17.53 18.17
C TYR A 402 5.97 18.33 18.03
N PRO A 403 5.92 19.67 18.14
CA PRO A 403 7.10 20.55 18.02
C PRO A 403 8.26 20.20 18.95
N GLU A 404 8.01 19.55 20.08
CA GLU A 404 9.04 19.10 21.00
C GLU A 404 9.87 17.96 20.42
N ARG A 405 9.25 17.08 19.63
CA ARG A 405 9.92 15.95 18.98
C ARG A 405 10.64 16.36 17.69
N ASN A 406 10.04 17.22 16.88
CA ASN A 406 10.71 17.73 15.67
C ASN A 406 11.68 18.90 15.97
N GLY A 407 11.55 19.56 17.12
CA GLY A 407 12.39 20.65 17.61
C GLY A 407 12.06 22.04 17.05
N ILE A 408 11.10 22.16 16.13
CA ILE A 408 10.76 23.41 15.44
C ILE A 408 9.78 24.22 16.29
N THR A 409 10.30 25.17 17.05
CA THR A 409 9.50 26.01 17.98
C THR A 409 9.56 27.49 17.67
N ASN A 410 10.16 27.86 16.53
CA ASN A 410 10.22 29.22 15.99
C ASN A 410 10.60 29.18 14.50
N LEU A 411 10.75 30.35 13.87
CA LEU A 411 11.05 30.51 12.44
C LEU A 411 12.55 30.56 12.11
N THR A 412 13.43 30.24 13.07
CA THR A 412 14.90 30.26 12.88
C THR A 412 15.55 28.87 12.98
N LEU A 413 14.80 27.87 13.47
CA LEU A 413 15.28 26.50 13.61
C LEU A 413 14.94 25.69 12.36
N LYS A 414 15.88 24.90 11.85
CA LYS A 414 15.62 24.06 10.67
C LYS A 414 15.42 22.60 11.05
N LEU A 415 14.53 21.92 10.34
CA LEU A 415 14.18 20.51 10.59
C LEU A 415 15.38 19.57 10.42
N GLU A 416 16.24 19.86 9.45
CA GLU A 416 17.50 19.14 9.21
C GLU A 416 18.50 19.24 10.37
N ASP A 417 18.43 20.34 11.16
CA ASP A 417 19.31 20.54 12.30
C ASP A 417 18.73 19.90 13.58
N THR A 418 17.42 20.00 13.76
CA THR A 418 16.76 19.59 15.01
C THR A 418 16.30 18.15 15.02
N ALA A 419 15.96 17.58 13.86
CA ALA A 419 15.44 16.23 13.76
C ALA A 419 15.74 15.55 12.39
N PRO A 420 17.01 15.41 11.96
CA PRO A 420 17.36 14.85 10.65
C PRO A 420 16.95 13.38 10.44
N ASN A 421 16.61 12.67 11.51
CA ASN A 421 16.17 11.28 11.44
C ASN A 421 14.66 11.13 11.17
N LEU A 422 13.88 12.22 11.31
CA LEU A 422 12.44 12.16 11.05
C LEU A 422 12.18 12.22 9.55
N THR A 423 11.41 11.25 9.05
CA THR A 423 10.96 11.23 7.65
C THR A 423 9.66 12.02 7.53
N THR A 424 9.65 13.04 6.68
CA THR A 424 8.43 13.80 6.40
C THR A 424 7.42 12.93 5.61
N LEU A 425 6.14 13.27 5.65
CA LEU A 425 5.07 12.61 4.90
C LEU A 425 5.38 12.52 3.39
N PRO A 426 5.72 13.62 2.69
CA PRO A 426 6.07 13.53 1.29
C PRO A 426 7.34 12.70 1.05
N GLN A 427 8.37 12.80 1.89
CA GLN A 427 9.56 11.94 1.79
C GLN A 427 9.20 10.46 1.94
N PHE A 428 8.34 10.11 2.90
CA PHE A 428 7.89 8.74 3.13
C PHE A 428 7.10 8.19 1.94
N LEU A 429 6.19 9.00 1.37
CA LEU A 429 5.43 8.60 0.19
C LEU A 429 6.34 8.40 -1.02
N ALA A 430 7.32 9.29 -1.25
CA ALA A 430 8.32 9.14 -2.31
C ALA A 430 9.10 7.82 -2.18
N LEU A 431 9.57 7.50 -0.96
CA LEU A 431 10.27 6.25 -0.66
C LEU A 431 9.39 5.00 -0.87
N ASN A 432 8.07 5.14 -0.84
CA ASN A 432 7.09 4.06 -1.06
C ASN A 432 6.49 4.06 -2.47
N GLY A 433 7.15 4.75 -3.42
CA GLY A 433 6.82 4.67 -4.84
C GLY A 433 5.74 5.64 -5.30
N TYR A 434 5.43 6.70 -4.54
CA TYR A 434 4.57 7.79 -5.02
C TYR A 434 5.39 8.81 -5.80
N ARG A 435 4.78 9.41 -6.83
CA ARG A 435 5.24 10.68 -7.39
C ARG A 435 4.82 11.79 -6.44
N THR A 436 5.78 12.42 -5.80
CA THR A 436 5.55 13.53 -4.89
C THR A 436 5.90 14.85 -5.56
N GLY A 437 4.96 15.78 -5.50
CA GLY A 437 5.10 17.13 -6.04
C GLY A 437 4.50 18.17 -5.11
N ALA A 438 5.00 19.41 -5.20
CA ALA A 438 4.51 20.51 -4.39
C ALA A 438 4.56 21.84 -5.13
N VAL A 439 3.56 22.68 -4.86
CA VAL A 439 3.42 24.04 -5.40
C VAL A 439 3.07 25.01 -4.26
N GLY A 440 3.68 26.19 -4.26
CA GLY A 440 3.33 27.26 -3.33
C GLY A 440 4.09 27.21 -1.99
N LYS A 441 3.41 27.43 -0.87
CA LYS A 441 3.98 27.38 0.51
C LYS A 441 3.50 26.12 1.23
N VAL A 442 4.24 25.02 1.13
CA VAL A 442 3.94 23.75 1.83
C VAL A 442 4.74 23.69 3.13
N PHE A 443 6.06 23.68 3.03
CA PHE A 443 6.96 23.98 4.15
C PHE A 443 7.10 25.51 4.30
N ASP A 444 7.46 25.97 5.50
CA ASP A 444 8.00 27.32 5.65
C ASP A 444 9.48 27.30 5.23
N PRO A 445 9.91 28.12 4.24
CA PRO A 445 11.28 28.10 3.73
C PRO A 445 12.34 28.38 4.80
N ARG A 446 11.97 29.05 5.90
CA ARG A 446 12.92 29.37 6.98
C ARG A 446 13.23 28.17 7.87
N ASN A 447 12.43 27.10 7.78
CA ASN A 447 12.52 25.92 8.65
C ASN A 447 13.04 24.67 7.93
N VAL A 448 13.42 24.76 6.65
CA VAL A 448 13.95 23.65 5.83
C VAL A 448 15.12 24.11 4.96
N ASP A 449 15.68 23.22 4.12
CA ASP A 449 16.68 23.58 3.11
C ASP A 449 16.10 24.48 1.99
N ASP A 450 16.99 25.08 1.19
CA ASP A 450 16.64 26.00 0.10
C ASP A 450 15.81 25.32 -1.02
N GLY A 451 15.81 23.98 -1.07
CA GLY A 451 14.95 23.18 -1.94
C GLY A 451 13.59 22.83 -1.33
N HIS A 452 13.22 23.48 -0.22
CA HIS A 452 12.01 23.21 0.56
C HIS A 452 11.88 21.76 1.02
N ASN A 453 12.95 21.23 1.61
CA ASN A 453 13.10 19.80 1.93
C ASN A 453 13.22 18.96 0.66
N ALA A 454 14.29 19.17 -0.12
CA ALA A 454 14.45 18.58 -1.46
C ALA A 454 14.20 17.06 -1.54
N ASN A 455 14.56 16.32 -0.48
CA ASN A 455 14.38 14.86 -0.39
C ASN A 455 12.91 14.42 -0.34
N SER A 456 11.97 15.34 -0.10
CA SER A 456 10.53 15.07 -0.09
C SER A 456 9.93 14.90 -1.47
N TRP A 457 10.60 15.38 -2.52
CA TRP A 457 9.97 15.65 -3.81
C TRP A 457 10.63 14.87 -4.95
N THR A 458 9.87 13.99 -5.61
CA THR A 458 10.30 13.34 -6.86
C THR A 458 10.28 14.29 -8.05
N GLU A 459 9.54 15.38 -7.93
CA GLU A 459 9.34 16.41 -8.93
C GLU A 459 9.71 17.74 -8.32
N ASN A 460 10.47 18.57 -9.03
CA ASN A 460 11.01 19.81 -8.47
C ASN A 460 9.91 20.65 -7.80
N TYR A 461 10.12 20.99 -6.54
CA TYR A 461 9.28 21.93 -5.80
C TYR A 461 9.15 23.24 -6.57
N LYS A 462 7.93 23.68 -6.84
CA LYS A 462 7.66 24.91 -7.58
C LYS A 462 7.47 26.07 -6.62
N ASP A 463 8.57 26.77 -6.39
CA ASP A 463 8.61 27.94 -5.52
C ASP A 463 7.75 29.10 -6.09
N PRO A 464 7.08 29.86 -5.21
CA PRO A 464 6.34 31.08 -5.53
C PRO A 464 7.02 32.13 -6.44
N SER A 465 8.35 32.11 -6.57
CA SER A 465 9.15 33.20 -7.13
C SER A 465 9.38 33.16 -8.64
N HIS A 466 8.88 32.17 -9.38
CA HIS A 466 9.24 31.93 -10.78
C HIS A 466 8.04 31.63 -11.71
N TYR A 467 7.10 32.57 -11.86
CA TYR A 467 5.99 32.43 -12.81
C TYR A 467 6.05 33.51 -13.90
N GLU A 468 5.75 33.11 -15.13
CA GLU A 468 5.55 34.04 -16.25
C GLU A 468 4.10 34.53 -16.23
N TYR A 469 3.93 35.84 -16.07
CA TYR A 469 2.62 36.47 -16.03
C TYR A 469 2.21 36.98 -17.41
N PRO A 470 0.90 37.02 -17.73
CA PRO A 470 0.41 37.62 -18.96
C PRO A 470 0.92 39.06 -19.14
N GLU A 471 1.48 39.38 -20.31
CA GLU A 471 2.03 40.72 -20.62
C GLU A 471 1.00 41.84 -20.46
N GLU A 472 -0.29 41.53 -20.64
CA GLU A 472 -1.41 42.46 -20.52
C GLU A 472 -1.60 43.03 -19.10
N TYR A 473 -1.04 42.39 -18.08
CA TYR A 473 -1.06 42.90 -16.70
C TYR A 473 0.03 43.96 -16.42
N GLY A 474 0.98 44.16 -17.34
CA GLY A 474 1.95 45.26 -17.30
C GLY A 474 2.83 45.29 -16.04
N ASP A 475 3.17 46.49 -15.57
CA ASP A 475 4.12 46.69 -14.47
C ASP A 475 3.63 46.11 -13.12
N PHE A 476 2.32 45.86 -12.95
CA PHE A 476 1.74 45.28 -11.72
C PHE A 476 2.32 43.89 -11.39
N VAL A 477 2.65 43.09 -12.40
CA VAL A 477 3.26 41.77 -12.23
C VAL A 477 4.79 41.78 -12.39
N SER A 478 5.38 42.93 -12.70
CA SER A 478 6.82 43.05 -12.91
C SER A 478 7.61 42.95 -11.59
N GLY A 479 8.57 42.01 -11.53
CA GLY A 479 9.44 41.85 -10.36
C GLY A 479 8.79 41.25 -9.11
N ASN A 480 7.69 40.50 -9.24
CA ASN A 480 6.94 39.85 -8.15
C ASN A 480 6.36 40.82 -7.09
N ASN A 481 6.24 42.10 -7.40
CA ASN A 481 5.61 43.08 -6.52
C ASN A 481 4.12 43.19 -6.88
N TYR A 482 3.28 42.26 -6.41
CA TYR A 482 1.80 42.32 -6.54
C TYR A 482 1.22 43.43 -5.67
N ARG A 483 1.68 44.66 -5.89
CA ARG A 483 1.44 45.82 -5.04
C ARG A 483 1.13 47.04 -5.88
N VAL A 484 -0.09 47.54 -5.75
CA VAL A 484 -0.51 48.90 -6.13
C VAL A 484 0.16 49.93 -5.22
N GLU A 485 0.23 49.67 -3.92
CA GLU A 485 0.87 50.56 -2.94
C GLU A 485 1.74 49.81 -1.93
N GLU A 486 3.00 50.23 -1.81
CA GLU A 486 3.99 49.57 -0.94
C GLU A 486 3.74 49.84 0.54
N GLY A 487 3.66 48.77 1.33
CA GLY A 487 3.57 48.84 2.79
C GLY A 487 2.14 48.93 3.32
N MET A 488 1.12 48.63 2.51
CA MET A 488 -0.28 48.57 2.93
C MET A 488 -0.65 47.19 3.49
N SER A 489 -1.49 47.18 4.54
CA SER A 489 -1.97 45.97 5.23
C SER A 489 -2.89 45.11 4.37
N TYR A 490 -3.59 45.72 3.42
CA TYR A 490 -4.40 45.06 2.42
C TYR A 490 -4.30 45.78 1.07
N GLU A 491 -4.76 45.12 0.02
CA GLU A 491 -4.81 45.69 -1.32
C GLU A 491 -5.93 45.11 -2.17
N LYS A 492 -6.74 46.00 -2.75
CA LYS A 492 -7.67 45.69 -3.82
C LYS A 492 -6.92 45.71 -5.16
N GLY A 493 -6.94 44.59 -5.87
CA GLY A 493 -6.31 44.47 -7.18
C GLY A 493 -6.76 45.51 -8.21
N PRO A 494 -5.94 45.80 -9.23
CA PRO A 494 -6.35 46.68 -10.33
C PRO A 494 -7.53 46.08 -11.11
N GLU A 495 -8.34 46.95 -11.72
CA GLU A 495 -9.40 46.51 -12.63
C GLU A 495 -8.80 45.77 -13.84
N GLY A 496 -9.40 44.64 -14.21
CA GLY A 496 -8.97 43.84 -15.36
C GLY A 496 -7.89 42.77 -15.05
N VAL A 497 -7.30 42.76 -13.86
CA VAL A 497 -6.34 41.70 -13.46
C VAL A 497 -7.08 40.48 -12.90
N GLY A 498 -6.90 39.32 -13.55
CA GLY A 498 -7.49 38.04 -13.16
C GLY A 498 -6.75 37.32 -12.03
N ASP A 499 -7.17 36.09 -11.71
CA ASP A 499 -6.55 35.25 -10.67
C ASP A 499 -5.11 34.88 -11.01
N ASP A 500 -4.86 34.60 -12.29
CA ASP A 500 -3.55 34.33 -12.88
C ASP A 500 -2.59 35.54 -12.85
N GLY A 501 -3.08 36.73 -12.50
CA GLY A 501 -2.24 37.88 -12.18
C GLY A 501 -1.60 37.84 -10.79
N TYR A 502 -1.90 36.82 -9.97
CA TYR A 502 -1.44 36.68 -8.59
C TYR A 502 -0.81 35.31 -8.34
N GLN A 503 0.04 35.22 -7.29
CA GLN A 503 0.78 34.00 -6.97
C GLN A 503 -0.12 32.77 -6.76
N ASP A 504 -1.18 32.89 -5.97
CA ASP A 504 -2.03 31.74 -5.65
C ASP A 504 -2.80 31.21 -6.89
N GLY A 505 -3.14 32.06 -7.86
CA GLY A 505 -3.70 31.65 -9.14
C GLY A 505 -2.67 30.94 -10.00
N GLN A 506 -1.43 31.42 -10.00
CA GLN A 506 -0.31 30.70 -10.64
C GLN A 506 -0.04 29.35 -9.99
N PHE A 507 -0.16 29.23 -8.65
CA PHE A 507 -0.01 27.94 -7.97
C PHE A 507 -1.08 26.95 -8.43
N THR A 508 -2.30 27.44 -8.64
CA THR A 508 -3.43 26.63 -9.16
C THR A 508 -3.13 26.11 -10.56
N LEU A 509 -2.68 26.98 -11.46
CA LEU A 509 -2.33 26.60 -12.84
C LEU A 509 -1.18 25.59 -12.89
N GLU A 510 -0.15 25.77 -12.06
CA GLU A 510 0.98 24.85 -12.00
C GLU A 510 0.59 23.51 -11.38
N ALA A 511 -0.25 23.50 -10.35
CA ALA A 511 -0.80 22.28 -9.77
C ALA A 511 -1.61 21.49 -10.82
N ILE A 512 -2.46 22.17 -11.61
CA ILE A 512 -3.18 21.56 -12.75
C ILE A 512 -2.20 20.95 -13.77
N ARG A 513 -1.12 21.67 -14.10
CA ARG A 513 -0.07 21.16 -15.00
C ARG A 513 0.60 19.89 -14.44
N MET A 514 0.87 19.86 -13.14
CA MET A 514 1.44 18.68 -12.47
C MET A 514 0.44 17.51 -12.43
N MET A 515 -0.85 17.76 -12.12
CA MET A 515 -1.90 16.73 -12.16
C MET A 515 -1.97 16.07 -13.55
N ASN A 516 -1.98 16.86 -14.62
CA ASN A 516 -1.96 16.34 -16.00
C ASN A 516 -0.70 15.51 -16.30
N LYS A 517 0.45 15.89 -15.76
CA LYS A 517 1.71 15.13 -15.91
C LYS A 517 1.68 13.83 -15.09
N PHE A 518 0.96 13.81 -13.97
CA PHE A 518 0.94 12.68 -13.03
C PHE A 518 -0.08 11.62 -13.44
N SER A 519 -1.25 12.04 -13.93
CA SER A 519 -2.36 11.15 -14.29
C SER A 519 -2.08 10.25 -15.51
N VAL A 520 -1.09 10.58 -16.34
CA VAL A 520 -0.73 9.75 -17.51
C VAL A 520 0.11 8.51 -17.16
N THR A 521 0.42 8.27 -15.88
CA THR A 521 1.21 7.11 -15.42
C THR A 521 0.42 6.26 -14.42
N GLU A 522 0.69 4.95 -14.36
CA GLU A 522 0.07 4.06 -13.36
C GLU A 522 0.60 4.25 -11.93
N GLN A 523 1.70 5.01 -11.78
CA GLN A 523 2.28 5.33 -10.48
C GLN A 523 1.37 6.32 -9.72
N PRO A 524 1.03 6.06 -8.44
CA PRO A 524 0.19 6.98 -7.68
C PRO A 524 0.94 8.29 -7.39
N PHE A 525 0.19 9.38 -7.18
CA PHE A 525 0.78 10.67 -6.85
C PHE A 525 0.32 11.24 -5.51
N PHE A 526 1.19 12.04 -4.92
CA PHE A 526 0.93 12.97 -3.83
C PHE A 526 1.25 14.38 -4.33
N LEU A 527 0.24 15.23 -4.46
CA LEU A 527 0.41 16.63 -4.85
C LEU A 527 -0.01 17.52 -3.69
N SER A 528 0.94 18.30 -3.17
CA SER A 528 0.68 19.29 -2.13
C SER A 528 0.58 20.70 -2.72
N VAL A 529 -0.48 21.43 -2.41
CA VAL A 529 -0.70 22.81 -2.87
C VAL A 529 -0.85 23.73 -1.67
N GLY A 530 0.09 24.65 -1.53
CA GLY A 530 0.17 25.58 -0.41
C GLY A 530 -0.19 27.00 -0.81
N PHE A 531 -1.43 27.44 -0.52
CA PHE A 531 -1.87 28.81 -0.77
C PHE A 531 -1.37 29.76 0.32
N LYS A 532 -0.96 30.97 -0.09
CA LYS A 532 -0.44 32.02 0.81
C LYS A 532 -1.55 32.90 1.38
N LYS A 533 -2.56 33.25 0.60
CA LYS A 533 -3.68 34.02 1.17
C LYS A 533 -4.52 33.11 2.07
N PRO A 534 -5.11 33.63 3.16
CA PRO A 534 -5.20 35.04 3.53
C PRO A 534 -4.04 35.60 4.38
N HIS A 535 -2.84 35.00 4.44
CA HIS A 535 -1.71 35.60 5.17
C HIS A 535 -1.44 37.05 4.73
N LEU A 536 -1.22 37.93 5.71
CA LEU A 536 -0.90 39.36 5.53
C LEU A 536 0.27 39.55 4.54
N PRO A 537 0.24 40.58 3.69
CA PRO A 537 -0.86 41.53 3.45
C PRO A 537 -2.09 40.87 2.82
N PHE A 538 -3.29 41.37 3.10
CA PHE A 538 -4.53 40.85 2.50
C PHE A 538 -4.69 41.36 1.06
N ILE A 539 -4.27 40.56 0.08
CA ILE A 539 -4.26 40.93 -1.34
C ILE A 539 -5.13 39.95 -2.12
N ALA A 540 -6.10 40.47 -2.87
CA ALA A 540 -6.92 39.68 -3.78
C ALA A 540 -7.31 40.50 -5.03
N PRO A 541 -7.61 39.84 -6.15
CA PRO A 541 -8.22 40.48 -7.31
C PRO A 541 -9.46 41.31 -6.96
N GLN A 542 -9.68 42.42 -7.66
CA GLN A 542 -10.81 43.33 -7.41
C GLN A 542 -12.16 42.61 -7.35
N LYS A 543 -12.38 41.62 -8.23
CA LYS A 543 -13.64 40.88 -8.31
C LYS A 543 -14.06 40.24 -6.99
N TYR A 544 -13.13 39.90 -6.10
CA TYR A 544 -13.44 39.32 -4.79
C TYR A 544 -13.77 40.39 -3.74
N PHE A 545 -13.15 41.57 -3.79
CA PHE A 545 -13.57 42.71 -2.97
C PHE A 545 -14.99 43.17 -3.35
N ASP A 546 -15.31 43.14 -4.65
CA ASP A 546 -16.60 43.57 -5.17
C ASP A 546 -17.77 42.68 -4.68
N LEU A 547 -17.49 41.47 -4.19
CA LEU A 547 -18.48 40.59 -3.53
C LEU A 547 -18.99 41.15 -2.20
N TYR A 548 -18.23 42.04 -1.57
CA TYR A 548 -18.49 42.58 -0.23
C TYR A 548 -18.86 44.08 -0.24
N LYS A 549 -18.86 44.73 -1.41
CA LYS A 549 -19.04 46.20 -1.54
C LYS A 549 -20.34 46.74 -0.93
N ASP A 550 -21.41 45.95 -0.93
CA ASP A 550 -22.74 46.29 -0.43
C ASP A 550 -23.09 45.51 0.86
N LYS A 551 -22.12 44.78 1.43
CA LYS A 551 -22.31 44.02 2.66
C LYS A 551 -21.88 44.84 3.87
N GLU A 552 -22.67 44.77 4.94
CA GLU A 552 -22.25 45.25 6.25
C GLU A 552 -21.44 44.14 6.92
N ILE A 553 -20.20 44.44 7.32
CA ILE A 553 -19.31 43.48 7.98
C ILE A 553 -19.49 43.57 9.49
N THR A 554 -19.80 42.43 10.10
CA THR A 554 -19.95 42.32 11.55
C THR A 554 -18.58 42.23 12.23
N LEU A 555 -18.38 43.06 13.26
CA LEU A 555 -17.18 43.00 14.10
C LEU A 555 -17.36 41.99 15.22
N ALA A 556 -16.26 41.43 15.73
CA ALA A 556 -16.29 40.52 16.86
C ALA A 556 -16.99 41.14 18.09
N ASP A 557 -17.99 40.47 18.66
CA ASP A 557 -18.74 40.94 19.82
C ASP A 557 -17.87 41.05 21.09
N TYR A 558 -16.81 40.25 21.19
CA TYR A 558 -15.92 40.18 22.35
C TYR A 558 -14.48 40.56 22.00
N GLN A 559 -14.14 41.83 22.18
CA GLN A 559 -12.82 42.41 21.88
C GLN A 559 -12.03 42.72 23.16
N LYS A 560 -12.04 41.80 24.12
CA LYS A 560 -11.29 41.92 25.38
C LYS A 560 -10.60 40.61 25.70
N LEU A 561 -9.57 40.65 26.54
CA LEU A 561 -9.03 39.42 27.11
C LEU A 561 -10.10 38.69 27.95
N PRO A 562 -10.11 37.34 27.98
CA PRO A 562 -11.05 36.61 28.82
C PRO A 562 -10.88 36.99 30.30
N GLU A 563 -11.99 37.09 31.04
CA GLU A 563 -11.96 37.43 32.46
C GLU A 563 -11.14 36.38 33.24
N GLY A 564 -10.11 36.81 33.98
CA GLY A 564 -9.28 35.90 34.80
C GLY A 564 -8.12 35.23 34.07
N THR A 565 -7.86 35.62 32.81
CA THR A 565 -6.70 35.21 32.03
C THR A 565 -5.47 36.07 32.33
N ASP A 566 -4.29 35.44 32.43
CA ASP A 566 -3.02 36.16 32.57
C ASP A 566 -2.59 36.84 31.25
N ILE A 567 -1.88 37.97 31.38
CA ILE A 567 -1.39 38.74 30.22
C ILE A 567 -0.45 37.94 29.31
N ILE A 568 0.11 36.82 29.77
CA ILE A 568 0.90 35.90 28.95
C ILE A 568 0.13 35.37 27.74
N ALA A 569 -1.20 35.24 27.82
CA ALA A 569 -2.02 34.86 26.67
C ALA A 569 -2.09 35.96 25.59
N TYR A 570 -1.91 37.23 25.96
CA TYR A 570 -2.05 38.38 25.06
C TYR A 570 -0.85 38.58 24.14
N LYS A 571 -1.08 38.63 22.82
CA LYS A 571 -0.05 38.95 21.84
C LYS A 571 -0.40 40.25 21.12
N GLU A 572 0.51 41.21 21.17
CA GLU A 572 0.45 42.41 20.32
C GLU A 572 0.53 42.02 18.84
N PRO A 573 -0.23 42.68 17.95
CA PRO A 573 -0.33 42.32 16.54
C PRO A 573 0.89 42.82 15.74
N THR A 574 2.09 42.38 16.15
CA THR A 574 3.37 42.89 15.64
C THR A 574 3.55 42.73 14.13
N GLU A 575 2.92 41.72 13.51
CA GLU A 575 2.92 41.56 12.05
C GLU A 575 2.08 42.64 11.36
N LEU A 576 0.92 42.99 11.94
CA LEU A 576 0.04 44.03 11.42
C LEU A 576 0.66 45.43 11.62
N LEU A 577 1.39 45.65 12.71
CA LEU A 577 2.10 46.91 12.97
C LEU A 577 3.15 47.26 11.90
N GLY A 578 3.60 46.29 11.10
CA GLY A 578 4.57 46.54 10.02
C GLY A 578 4.03 47.37 8.84
N TYR A 579 2.72 47.61 8.78
CA TYR A 579 2.08 48.30 7.66
C TYR A 579 1.80 49.79 7.96
N LYS A 580 2.01 50.64 6.96
CA LYS A 580 1.97 52.11 7.07
C LYS A 580 0.59 52.66 7.40
N ASP A 581 -0.46 51.94 7.00
CA ASP A 581 -1.86 52.27 7.25
C ASP A 581 -2.38 51.75 8.60
N ILE A 582 -1.50 51.13 9.39
CA ILE A 582 -1.78 50.67 10.74
C ILE A 582 -1.12 51.63 11.74
N PRO A 583 -1.81 52.02 12.84
CA PRO A 583 -1.25 52.91 13.85
C PRO A 583 0.06 52.35 14.45
N GLN A 584 1.17 53.09 14.31
CA GLN A 584 2.53 52.66 14.67
C GLN A 584 2.86 52.74 16.17
N THR A 585 2.05 53.43 16.96
CA THR A 585 2.24 53.60 18.41
C THR A 585 1.22 52.77 19.19
N TRP A 586 1.25 51.45 19.02
CA TRP A 586 0.30 50.53 19.65
C TRP A 586 0.32 50.68 21.19
N ASP A 587 1.50 50.81 21.80
CA ASP A 587 1.68 50.97 23.25
C ASP A 587 1.08 52.26 23.84
N ASP A 588 1.04 53.35 23.07
CA ASP A 588 0.48 54.62 23.56
C ASP A 588 -1.05 54.71 23.32
N ILE A 589 -1.57 53.96 22.34
CA ILE A 589 -2.99 53.94 21.98
C ILE A 589 -3.75 52.88 22.79
N TYR A 590 -3.15 51.72 23.07
CA TYR A 590 -3.78 50.53 23.65
C TYR A 590 -3.24 50.14 25.03
N LYS A 591 -2.81 51.13 25.82
CA LYS A 591 -2.62 50.96 27.27
C LYS A 591 -3.90 50.41 27.86
N ASP A 592 -3.78 49.21 28.43
CA ASP A 592 -4.85 48.36 28.96
C ASP A 592 -5.73 47.77 27.85
N ALA A 593 -5.98 46.45 27.89
CA ALA A 593 -6.65 45.64 26.85
C ALA A 593 -8.13 46.03 26.51
N GLU A 594 -8.50 47.29 26.69
CA GLU A 594 -9.84 47.85 26.56
C GLU A 594 -10.02 48.81 25.36
N LYS A 595 -8.94 49.33 24.77
CA LYS A 595 -9.02 50.13 23.54
C LYS A 595 -8.80 49.23 22.33
N VAL A 596 -9.66 49.34 21.33
CA VAL A 596 -9.65 48.49 20.13
C VAL A 596 -9.28 49.31 18.90
N LEU A 597 -8.80 48.65 17.84
CA LEU A 597 -8.51 49.29 16.56
C LEU A 597 -9.74 50.08 16.07
N ASP A 598 -9.52 51.18 15.35
CA ASP A 598 -10.61 51.95 14.77
C ASP A 598 -11.61 51.03 14.04
N LEU A 599 -12.90 51.16 14.35
CA LEU A 599 -13.91 50.20 13.94
C LEU A 599 -14.04 50.10 12.41
N GLU A 600 -13.86 51.23 11.70
CA GLU A 600 -13.91 51.23 10.24
C GLU A 600 -12.65 50.57 9.67
N LYS A 601 -11.48 50.78 10.29
CA LYS A 601 -10.26 50.04 9.94
C LYS A 601 -10.40 48.54 10.17
N GLN A 602 -11.08 48.11 11.23
CA GLN A 602 -11.37 46.69 11.47
C GLN A 602 -12.22 46.09 10.35
N LYS A 603 -13.32 46.77 9.95
CA LYS A 603 -14.17 46.33 8.84
C LYS A 603 -13.43 46.26 7.52
N GLU A 604 -12.55 47.22 7.26
CA GLU A 604 -11.69 47.25 6.07
C GLU A 604 -10.75 46.02 6.03
N LEU A 605 -10.10 45.68 7.14
CA LEU A 605 -9.25 44.49 7.25
C LEU A 605 -10.04 43.18 7.12
N LEU A 606 -11.21 43.06 7.76
CA LEU A 606 -12.10 41.90 7.62
C LEU A 606 -12.57 41.72 6.17
N THR A 607 -13.02 42.81 5.53
CA THR A 607 -13.42 42.78 4.12
C THR A 607 -12.30 42.24 3.24
N ALA A 608 -11.08 42.68 3.48
CA ALA A 608 -9.92 42.22 2.73
C ALA A 608 -9.57 40.75 3.02
N TYR A 609 -9.67 40.31 4.28
CA TYR A 609 -9.49 38.93 4.67
C TYR A 609 -10.54 38.00 4.01
N TYR A 610 -11.81 38.41 4.00
CA TYR A 610 -12.89 37.67 3.35
C TYR A 610 -12.76 37.65 1.83
N ALA A 611 -12.30 38.74 1.20
CA ALA A 611 -11.95 38.74 -0.22
C ALA A 611 -10.82 37.74 -0.54
N CYS A 612 -9.82 37.62 0.34
CA CYS A 612 -8.77 36.61 0.22
C CYS A 612 -9.31 35.19 0.39
N ALA A 613 -10.21 34.95 1.35
CA ALA A 613 -10.85 33.66 1.55
C ALA A 613 -11.68 33.23 0.32
N SER A 614 -12.49 34.14 -0.25
CA SER A 614 -13.25 33.90 -1.48
C SER A 614 -12.35 33.64 -2.71
N TYR A 615 -11.20 34.31 -2.76
CA TYR A 615 -10.22 34.08 -3.81
C TYR A 615 -9.65 32.66 -3.75
N ILE A 616 -9.21 32.21 -2.58
CA ILE A 616 -8.68 30.87 -2.38
C ILE A 616 -9.76 29.80 -2.55
N ASP A 617 -10.99 30.07 -2.12
CA ASP A 617 -12.14 29.18 -2.39
C ASP A 617 -12.27 28.86 -3.89
N ALA A 618 -12.23 29.90 -4.74
CA ALA A 618 -12.29 29.71 -6.19
C ALA A 618 -11.10 28.91 -6.73
N GLN A 619 -9.89 29.12 -6.19
CA GLN A 619 -8.68 28.39 -6.59
C GLN A 619 -8.77 26.90 -6.24
N ILE A 620 -9.27 26.57 -5.04
CA ILE A 620 -9.53 25.20 -4.62
C ILE A 620 -10.57 24.55 -5.54
N GLY A 621 -11.62 25.28 -5.91
CA GLY A 621 -12.67 24.81 -6.81
C GLY A 621 -12.09 24.37 -8.16
N MET A 622 -11.20 25.19 -8.73
CA MET A 622 -10.50 24.87 -9.98
C MET A 622 -9.66 23.58 -9.88
N LEU A 623 -8.96 23.34 -8.76
CA LEU A 623 -8.18 22.12 -8.57
C LEU A 623 -9.06 20.86 -8.53
N VAL A 624 -10.15 20.92 -7.76
CA VAL A 624 -11.07 19.78 -7.58
C VAL A 624 -11.84 19.49 -8.86
N ASP A 625 -12.34 20.53 -9.54
CA ASP A 625 -13.06 20.39 -10.80
C ASP A 625 -12.11 19.86 -11.90
N HIS A 626 -10.83 20.25 -11.91
CA HIS A 626 -9.84 19.70 -12.84
C HIS A 626 -9.53 18.22 -12.57
N LEU A 627 -9.38 17.84 -11.29
CA LEU A 627 -9.17 16.45 -10.89
C LEU A 627 -10.34 15.55 -11.31
N GLU A 628 -11.57 16.08 -11.27
CA GLU A 628 -12.77 15.44 -11.81
C GLU A 628 -12.71 15.33 -13.34
N ALA A 629 -12.30 16.39 -14.03
CA ALA A 629 -12.20 16.43 -15.48
C ALA A 629 -11.20 15.41 -16.06
N ILE A 630 -10.10 15.13 -15.34
CA ILE A 630 -9.12 14.10 -15.73
C ILE A 630 -9.44 12.70 -15.19
N GLY A 631 -10.62 12.50 -14.60
CA GLY A 631 -11.11 11.20 -14.16
C GLY A 631 -10.42 10.59 -12.92
N GLU A 632 -9.60 11.36 -12.20
CA GLU A 632 -8.83 10.84 -11.04
C GLU A 632 -9.47 11.16 -9.67
N LYS A 633 -10.55 11.95 -9.63
CA LYS A 633 -11.24 12.34 -8.38
C LYS A 633 -11.66 11.14 -7.53
N GLU A 634 -12.28 10.13 -8.13
CA GLU A 634 -12.75 8.92 -7.41
C GLU A 634 -11.61 8.01 -6.92
N ASN A 635 -10.36 8.31 -7.29
CA ASN A 635 -9.16 7.60 -6.86
C ASN A 635 -8.26 8.46 -5.95
N THR A 636 -8.69 9.68 -5.59
CA THR A 636 -7.85 10.66 -4.89
C THR A 636 -8.44 11.08 -3.54
N LEU A 637 -7.65 10.95 -2.46
CA LEU A 637 -7.98 11.55 -1.17
C LEU A 637 -7.71 13.06 -1.26
N ILE A 638 -8.72 13.88 -1.01
CA ILE A 638 -8.57 15.34 -1.01
C ILE A 638 -8.63 15.83 0.43
N VAL A 639 -7.55 16.47 0.89
CA VAL A 639 -7.46 17.09 2.21
C VAL A 639 -7.39 18.59 2.03
N VAL A 640 -8.28 19.35 2.66
CA VAL A 640 -8.25 20.82 2.66
C VAL A 640 -8.17 21.31 4.10
N SER A 641 -7.11 22.06 4.42
CA SER A 641 -6.88 22.56 5.77
C SER A 641 -6.15 23.90 5.81
N SER A 642 -6.08 24.50 7.00
CA SER A 642 -5.10 25.54 7.33
C SER A 642 -3.97 25.03 8.22
N ASP A 643 -2.85 25.76 8.27
CA ASP A 643 -1.72 25.44 9.15
C ASP A 643 -1.97 25.91 10.59
N HIS A 644 -2.68 27.02 10.77
CA HIS A 644 -3.20 27.49 12.05
C HIS A 644 -4.33 28.51 11.84
N GLY A 645 -5.08 28.82 12.89
CA GLY A 645 -6.12 29.85 12.83
C GLY A 645 -5.55 31.29 12.82
N PHE A 646 -6.43 32.28 12.91
CA PHE A 646 -6.06 33.70 12.87
C PHE A 646 -7.09 34.55 13.64
N ASN A 647 -6.64 35.41 14.55
CA ASN A 647 -7.52 36.37 15.23
C ASN A 647 -7.87 37.54 14.30
N LEU A 648 -9.13 37.94 14.30
CA LEU A 648 -9.72 38.93 13.39
C LEU A 648 -10.38 40.10 14.16
N GLY A 649 -9.77 40.47 15.30
CA GLY A 649 -10.24 41.54 16.20
C GLY A 649 -10.87 41.01 17.49
N ASP A 650 -11.22 39.73 17.54
CA ASP A 650 -11.55 39.03 18.79
C ASP A 650 -10.41 39.14 19.80
N HIS A 651 -10.77 39.21 21.08
CA HIS A 651 -9.83 39.42 22.18
C HIS A 651 -8.95 40.67 22.07
N ASN A 652 -9.32 41.62 21.20
CA ASN A 652 -8.50 42.76 20.79
C ASN A 652 -7.15 42.32 20.19
N MET A 653 -7.14 41.19 19.48
CA MET A 653 -5.97 40.65 18.83
C MET A 653 -6.19 40.58 17.32
N TRP A 654 -5.11 40.79 16.59
CA TRP A 654 -5.03 40.55 15.15
C TRP A 654 -3.82 39.67 14.87
N GLY A 655 -3.99 38.66 14.03
CA GLY A 655 -2.94 37.70 13.73
C GLY A 655 -2.96 36.46 14.62
N LYS A 656 -1.80 35.86 14.82
CA LYS A 656 -1.62 34.53 15.43
C LYS A 656 -0.77 34.59 16.71
N HIS A 657 -0.10 33.49 17.07
CA HIS A 657 0.86 33.40 18.18
C HIS A 657 0.26 33.44 19.59
N ASN A 658 -0.86 32.73 19.80
CA ASN A 658 -1.45 32.53 21.12
C ASN A 658 -2.21 31.18 21.15
N LEU A 659 -2.68 30.77 22.33
CA LEU A 659 -3.32 29.47 22.57
C LEU A 659 -4.85 29.52 22.63
N LEU A 660 -5.46 30.66 22.29
CA LEU A 660 -6.91 30.80 22.24
C LEU A 660 -7.46 30.11 20.99
N GLN A 661 -8.75 29.78 21.03
CA GLN A 661 -9.47 28.99 20.02
C GLN A 661 -9.20 29.51 18.61
N ASN A 662 -9.34 30.81 18.37
CA ASN A 662 -9.22 31.39 17.02
C ASN A 662 -7.83 31.27 16.42
N SER A 663 -6.77 31.15 17.22
CA SER A 663 -5.41 30.93 16.71
C SER A 663 -5.06 29.45 16.60
N ALA A 664 -5.72 28.58 17.37
CA ALA A 664 -5.41 27.15 17.45
C ALA A 664 -6.28 26.29 16.51
N GLN A 665 -7.57 26.63 16.37
CA GLN A 665 -8.52 25.91 15.52
C GLN A 665 -8.31 26.23 14.04
N VAL A 666 -8.50 25.23 13.20
CA VAL A 666 -8.36 25.33 11.75
C VAL A 666 -9.57 24.72 11.04
N PRO A 667 -9.94 25.22 9.85
CA PRO A 667 -10.86 24.48 8.99
C PRO A 667 -10.18 23.19 8.51
N LEU A 668 -10.89 22.07 8.55
CA LEU A 668 -10.45 20.80 7.98
C LEU A 668 -11.62 20.08 7.31
N ILE A 669 -11.49 19.80 6.02
CA ILE A 669 -12.43 19.00 5.23
C ILE A 669 -11.65 17.89 4.52
N ILE A 670 -12.15 16.66 4.59
CA ILE A 670 -11.55 15.50 3.92
C ILE A 670 -12.57 14.82 3.02
N ILE A 671 -12.27 14.72 1.73
CA ILE A 671 -13.01 13.90 0.77
C ILE A 671 -12.32 12.55 0.65
N ASP A 672 -12.90 11.52 1.26
CA ASP A 672 -12.42 10.14 1.18
C ASP A 672 -13.23 9.35 0.14
N PRO A 673 -12.67 9.03 -1.04
CA PRO A 673 -13.38 8.26 -2.07
C PRO A 673 -13.73 6.84 -1.60
N SER A 674 -13.03 6.31 -0.59
CA SER A 674 -13.34 5.00 -0.01
C SER A 674 -14.51 5.03 0.98
N LYS A 675 -15.01 6.21 1.35
CA LYS A 675 -16.13 6.42 2.28
C LYS A 675 -15.97 5.66 3.61
N ARG A 676 -14.73 5.46 4.05
CA ARG A 676 -14.39 4.77 5.31
C ARG A 676 -14.28 5.75 6.48
N LEU A 677 -13.99 7.02 6.22
CA LEU A 677 -14.04 8.05 7.26
C LEU A 677 -15.48 8.26 7.76
N LYS A 678 -15.61 8.51 9.07
CA LYS A 678 -16.88 8.81 9.74
C LYS A 678 -16.83 10.20 10.38
N GLU A 679 -17.98 10.88 10.42
CA GLU A 679 -18.13 12.14 11.16
C GLU A 679 -17.83 11.95 12.65
N THR A 680 -17.31 12.99 13.29
CA THR A 680 -16.98 12.96 14.71
C THR A 680 -16.99 14.35 15.33
N GLU A 681 -17.47 14.44 16.56
CA GLU A 681 -17.43 15.65 17.40
C GLU A 681 -16.11 15.77 18.19
N ARG A 682 -15.22 14.77 18.08
CA ARG A 682 -13.94 14.79 18.80
C ARG A 682 -13.04 15.90 18.27
N ALA A 683 -12.18 16.41 19.15
CA ALA A 683 -11.10 17.27 18.70
C ALA A 683 -10.11 16.42 17.89
N VAL A 684 -9.81 16.87 16.66
CA VAL A 684 -8.80 16.23 15.79
C VAL A 684 -7.59 17.12 15.67
N GLN A 685 -6.44 16.57 15.32
CA GLN A 685 -5.19 17.34 15.23
C GLN A 685 -4.59 17.23 13.82
N LEU A 686 -3.86 18.24 13.36
CA LEU A 686 -3.22 18.15 12.05
C LEU A 686 -2.16 17.04 11.96
N ILE A 687 -1.54 16.64 13.07
CA ILE A 687 -0.61 15.50 13.12
C ILE A 687 -1.31 14.14 12.88
N ASP A 688 -2.63 14.07 12.99
CA ASP A 688 -3.44 12.88 12.66
C ASP A 688 -3.47 12.61 11.15
N LEU A 689 -3.15 13.61 10.31
CA LEU A 689 -3.21 13.47 8.85
C LEU A 689 -2.17 12.50 8.29
N TYR A 690 -0.95 12.48 8.84
CA TYR A 690 0.10 11.57 8.40
C TYR A 690 -0.30 10.08 8.57
N PRO A 691 -0.64 9.58 9.78
CA PRO A 691 -1.07 8.18 9.93
C PRO A 691 -2.37 7.87 9.17
N THR A 692 -3.26 8.85 8.98
CA THR A 692 -4.48 8.70 8.16
C THR A 692 -4.13 8.46 6.69
N ILE A 693 -3.17 9.20 6.14
CA ILE A 693 -2.71 9.02 4.77
C ILE A 693 -2.00 7.68 4.60
N CYS A 694 -1.23 7.21 5.59
CA CYS A 694 -0.68 5.85 5.58
C CYS A 694 -1.78 4.78 5.44
N ASP A 695 -2.86 4.90 6.22
CA ASP A 695 -3.99 3.95 6.17
C ASP A 695 -4.83 4.05 4.89
N TYR A 696 -4.93 5.23 4.30
CA TYR A 696 -5.55 5.40 2.99
C TYR A 696 -4.71 4.75 1.88
N ALA A 697 -3.38 4.91 1.95
CA ALA A 697 -2.42 4.40 1.00
C ALA A 697 -2.04 2.92 1.21
N TYR A 698 -2.55 2.27 2.27
CA TYR A 698 -2.17 0.92 2.70
C TYR A 698 -0.65 0.76 2.92
N LEU A 699 -0.03 1.77 3.53
CA LEU A 699 1.40 1.80 3.85
C LEU A 699 1.64 1.62 5.36
N PRO A 700 2.75 0.97 5.77
CA PRO A 700 3.09 0.82 7.18
C PRO A 700 3.34 2.19 7.82
N LYS A 701 2.74 2.43 8.99
CA LYS A 701 2.94 3.67 9.74
C LYS A 701 4.34 3.72 10.36
N PRO A 702 5.12 4.80 10.18
CA PRO A 702 6.35 4.99 10.94
C PRO A 702 6.11 4.94 12.45
N THR A 703 7.00 4.28 13.20
CA THR A 703 6.87 4.10 14.66
C THR A 703 7.06 5.38 15.47
N PHE A 704 7.57 6.45 14.84
CA PHE A 704 7.80 7.75 15.48
C PHE A 704 6.55 8.65 15.50
N LEU A 705 5.49 8.30 14.77
CA LEU A 705 4.30 9.14 14.68
C LEU A 705 3.65 9.33 16.07
N GLN A 706 3.17 10.54 16.35
CA GLN A 706 2.47 10.89 17.59
C GLN A 706 1.00 11.22 17.38
N GLY A 707 0.56 11.42 16.12
CA GLY A 707 -0.85 11.52 15.74
C GLY A 707 -1.51 10.15 15.60
N ASN A 708 -2.83 10.14 15.50
CA ASN A 708 -3.63 8.92 15.32
C ASN A 708 -4.43 8.96 14.01
N SER A 709 -4.62 7.81 13.39
CA SER A 709 -5.42 7.73 12.16
C SER A 709 -6.88 8.14 12.41
N LEU A 710 -7.48 8.85 11.46
CA LEU A 710 -8.90 9.19 11.45
C LEU A 710 -9.79 8.00 10.98
N TYR A 711 -9.19 6.92 10.48
CA TYR A 711 -9.89 5.65 10.27
C TYR A 711 -9.98 4.90 11.59
N HIS A 712 -11.20 4.67 12.06
CA HIS A 712 -11.48 4.10 13.37
C HIS A 712 -12.25 2.78 13.21
N ASN A 713 -11.74 1.67 13.75
CA ASN A 713 -12.53 0.44 13.95
C ASN A 713 -13.23 0.51 15.31
N ASP A 714 -14.50 0.12 15.36
CA ASP A 714 -15.37 0.25 16.54
C ASP A 714 -15.02 -0.77 17.67
N GLU A 715 -14.12 -1.73 17.42
CA GLU A 715 -13.87 -2.87 18.33
C GLU A 715 -12.46 -2.98 18.96
N GLU A 716 -11.46 -2.17 18.57
CA GLU A 716 -10.10 -2.27 19.14
C GLU A 716 -9.86 -1.23 20.25
N GLU A 717 -9.62 -1.71 21.48
CA GLU A 717 -9.17 -0.98 22.67
C GLU A 717 -8.01 -0.03 22.36
N ARG A 718 -8.23 1.29 22.49
CA ARG A 718 -7.24 2.31 22.12
C ARG A 718 -6.42 2.74 23.33
N ALA A 719 -5.14 2.38 23.31
CA ALA A 719 -4.12 3.02 24.13
C ALA A 719 -3.88 4.44 23.60
N TYR A 720 -4.70 5.41 24.03
CA TYR A 720 -4.52 6.88 24.11
C TYR A 720 -5.89 7.55 24.13
N PRO A 721 -6.11 8.64 24.88
CA PRO A 721 -7.38 9.36 24.81
C PRO A 721 -7.42 10.13 23.48
N LEU A 722 -7.95 9.49 22.43
CA LEU A 722 -8.23 10.10 21.12
C LEU A 722 -9.04 11.40 21.18
N ASP A 723 -9.60 11.70 22.34
CA ASP A 723 -10.40 12.88 22.60
C ASP A 723 -9.58 14.13 22.93
N LEU A 724 -8.24 14.05 23.04
CA LEU A 724 -7.40 15.20 23.43
C LEU A 724 -6.54 15.71 22.26
N ALA A 725 -6.86 16.89 21.74
CA ALA A 725 -6.01 17.62 20.79
C ALA A 725 -5.09 18.60 21.52
N VAL A 726 -3.81 18.70 21.12
CA VAL A 726 -2.80 19.49 21.85
C VAL A 726 -2.15 20.54 20.95
N THR A 727 -2.21 21.79 21.40
CA THR A 727 -1.51 22.92 20.81
C THR A 727 -0.46 23.42 21.79
N TYR A 728 0.79 23.55 21.33
CA TYR A 728 1.91 24.03 22.12
C TYR A 728 2.34 25.41 21.64
N TYR A 729 2.72 26.29 22.57
CA TYR A 729 3.29 27.60 22.26
C TYR A 729 4.32 28.03 23.31
N LYS A 730 5.43 28.62 22.87
CA LYS A 730 6.52 29.06 23.76
C LYS A 730 6.59 30.58 23.81
N LYS A 731 6.54 31.15 25.02
CA LYS A 731 6.57 32.61 25.21
C LYS A 731 7.31 33.00 26.49
N ASN A 732 8.20 33.98 26.39
CA ASN A 732 8.92 34.58 27.54
C ASN A 732 9.60 33.55 28.47
N GLY A 733 10.14 32.46 27.92
CA GLY A 733 10.78 31.39 28.69
C GLY A 733 9.80 30.48 29.46
N LYS A 734 8.52 30.50 29.12
CA LYS A 734 7.47 29.61 29.63
C LYS A 734 6.90 28.78 28.48
N ASN A 735 6.42 27.58 28.78
CA ASN A 735 5.76 26.70 27.82
C ASN A 735 4.25 26.71 28.11
N GLY A 736 3.43 26.99 27.09
CA GLY A 736 1.98 26.90 27.16
C GLY A 736 1.49 25.69 26.39
N TYR A 737 0.69 24.84 27.04
CA TYR A 737 0.04 23.69 26.43
C TYR A 737 -1.46 23.87 26.53
N SER A 738 -2.14 23.87 25.39
CA SER A 738 -3.60 23.94 25.34
C SER A 738 -4.16 22.61 24.86
N PHE A 739 -5.04 22.04 25.67
CA PHE A 739 -5.64 20.73 25.48
C PHE A 739 -7.12 20.88 25.22
N LYS A 740 -7.58 20.45 24.04
CA LYS A 740 -8.97 20.55 23.59
C LYS A 740 -9.62 19.17 23.62
N LYS A 741 -10.73 19.04 24.34
CA LYS A 741 -11.57 17.84 24.44
C LYS A 741 -13.03 18.18 24.19
N GLY A 742 -13.51 17.92 22.97
CA GLY A 742 -14.84 18.37 22.54
C GLY A 742 -15.03 19.88 22.77
N ASN A 743 -16.06 20.24 23.54
CA ASN A 743 -16.38 21.63 23.90
C ASN A 743 -15.65 22.13 25.16
N GLU A 744 -14.51 21.56 25.52
CA GLU A 744 -13.73 21.96 26.70
C GLU A 744 -12.26 22.21 26.32
N ARG A 745 -11.67 23.30 26.80
CA ARG A 745 -10.25 23.62 26.64
C ARG A 745 -9.61 23.84 27.99
N TYR A 746 -8.48 23.21 28.21
CA TYR A 746 -7.63 23.43 29.37
C TYR A 746 -6.25 23.90 28.90
N THR A 747 -5.80 25.06 29.38
CA THR A 747 -4.48 25.60 29.06
C THR A 747 -3.60 25.62 30.31
N LEU A 748 -2.42 25.02 30.20
CA LEU A 748 -1.40 24.96 31.23
C LEU A 748 -0.17 25.74 30.79
N TRP A 749 0.18 26.78 31.56
CA TRP A 749 1.45 27.48 31.43
C TRP A 749 2.43 26.97 32.48
N THR A 750 3.56 26.41 32.05
CA THR A 750 4.57 25.87 32.96
C THR A 750 5.41 27.00 33.57
N ASN A 751 6.00 26.74 34.74
CA ASN A 751 6.81 27.73 35.44
C ASN A 751 8.24 27.89 34.89
N ASP A 752 8.74 26.96 34.07
CA ASP A 752 10.04 27.07 33.41
C ASP A 752 9.99 26.44 32.01
N LYS A 753 10.85 26.92 31.09
CA LYS A 753 11.03 26.41 29.73
C LYS A 753 11.52 24.96 29.70
N ASP A 754 12.17 24.50 30.77
CA ASP A 754 12.70 23.13 30.83
C ASP A 754 11.62 22.12 31.24
N MET A 755 10.48 22.58 31.80
CA MET A 755 9.31 21.76 32.10
C MET A 755 8.55 21.45 30.80
N THR A 756 8.98 20.39 30.13
CA THR A 756 8.34 19.80 28.94
C THR A 756 8.09 18.32 29.18
N PRO A 757 7.18 17.68 28.44
CA PRO A 757 7.03 16.24 28.47
C PRO A 757 8.37 15.54 28.29
N LEU A 758 9.27 16.03 27.45
CA LEU A 758 10.57 15.36 27.21
C LEU A 758 11.51 15.30 28.43
N ASN A 759 11.38 16.24 29.37
CA ASN A 759 12.38 16.45 30.41
C ASN A 759 11.85 16.18 31.83
N VAL A 760 10.54 16.32 32.07
CA VAL A 760 9.97 16.34 33.43
C VAL A 760 8.66 15.53 33.46
N PRO A 761 8.45 14.62 34.43
CA PRO A 761 7.18 13.90 34.55
C PRO A 761 6.08 14.85 35.03
N PHE A 762 4.82 14.56 34.72
CA PHE A 762 3.71 15.48 35.05
C PHE A 762 3.61 15.79 36.54
N SER A 763 3.94 14.83 37.41
CA SER A 763 3.95 14.99 38.87
C SER A 763 4.92 16.06 39.39
N GLU A 764 5.90 16.46 38.59
CA GLU A 764 6.89 17.50 38.91
C GLU A 764 6.60 18.81 38.16
N VAL A 765 5.61 18.84 37.27
CA VAL A 765 5.22 20.05 36.56
C VAL A 765 4.58 21.02 37.53
N THR A 766 5.10 22.24 37.55
CA THR A 766 4.50 23.35 38.31
C THR A 766 3.89 24.35 37.34
N ALA A 767 2.60 24.64 37.52
CA ALA A 767 1.90 25.62 36.73
C ALA A 767 2.25 27.04 37.21
N PHE A 768 2.62 27.90 36.27
CA PHE A 768 2.62 29.35 36.46
C PHE A 768 1.19 29.90 36.43
N HIS A 769 0.39 29.43 35.46
CA HIS A 769 -1.00 29.82 35.28
C HIS A 769 -1.78 28.66 34.63
N GLU A 770 -3.06 28.55 34.97
CA GLU A 770 -3.96 27.54 34.43
C GLU A 770 -5.25 28.22 33.98
N GLU A 771 -5.79 27.75 32.85
CA GLU A 771 -7.01 28.28 32.27
C GLU A 771 -7.95 27.13 31.89
N PHE A 772 -9.25 27.31 32.12
CA PHE A 772 -10.26 26.37 31.67
C PHE A 772 -11.43 27.11 31.02
N TYR A 773 -11.82 26.65 29.83
CA TYR A 773 -12.92 27.21 29.05
C TYR A 773 -13.90 26.11 28.66
N ALA A 774 -15.19 26.34 28.91
CA ALA A 774 -16.28 25.49 28.46
C ALA A 774 -17.09 26.25 27.40
N TYR A 775 -17.15 25.69 26.20
CA TYR A 775 -17.79 26.34 25.05
C TYR A 775 -19.22 25.86 24.87
N ALA A 776 -20.09 26.74 24.37
CA ALA A 776 -21.44 26.35 23.97
C ALA A 776 -21.43 25.48 22.70
N ASN A 777 -20.49 25.77 21.78
CA ASN A 777 -20.23 25.04 20.55
C ASN A 777 -18.77 25.26 20.12
N ASN A 778 -18.34 24.63 19.03
CA ASN A 778 -16.96 24.71 18.54
C ASN A 778 -16.57 26.06 17.91
N GLN A 779 -17.46 27.05 17.88
CA GLN A 779 -17.24 28.39 17.31
C GLN A 779 -17.31 29.52 18.36
N ALA A 780 -17.57 29.19 19.62
CA ALA A 780 -17.70 30.19 20.68
C ALA A 780 -16.32 30.72 21.12
N LEU A 781 -16.25 32.01 21.47
CA LEU A 781 -15.05 32.67 22.00
C LEU A 781 -14.85 32.41 23.50
N GLU A 782 -13.60 32.38 23.94
CA GLU A 782 -13.23 32.39 25.35
C GLU A 782 -13.55 33.74 26.02
N THR A 783 -14.61 33.80 26.83
CA THR A 783 -14.97 35.06 27.52
C THR A 783 -14.52 35.11 28.98
N LYS A 784 -14.34 33.94 29.62
CA LYS A 784 -14.00 33.83 31.04
C LYS A 784 -13.21 32.56 31.34
N ASN A 785 -12.12 32.71 32.10
CA ASN A 785 -11.37 31.60 32.66
C ASN A 785 -12.13 30.99 33.86
N GLU A 786 -12.65 29.80 33.67
CA GLU A 786 -13.49 29.08 34.63
C GLU A 786 -12.69 28.13 35.55
N ILE A 787 -11.35 28.21 35.57
CA ILE A 787 -10.49 27.28 36.35
C ILE A 787 -10.82 27.24 37.85
N ASN A 788 -11.32 28.35 38.40
CA ASN A 788 -11.70 28.48 39.82
C ASN A 788 -13.20 28.34 40.07
N ASN A 789 -14.00 28.03 39.05
CA ASN A 789 -15.44 27.90 39.18
C ASN A 789 -15.83 26.50 39.68
N ALA A 790 -16.41 26.45 40.89
CA ALA A 790 -16.82 25.21 41.53
C ALA A 790 -17.80 24.36 40.69
N GLY A 791 -18.61 25.00 39.81
CA GLY A 791 -19.53 24.32 38.90
C GLY A 791 -18.85 23.46 37.84
N TYR A 792 -17.58 23.73 37.51
CA TYR A 792 -16.79 22.98 36.53
C TYR A 792 -15.75 22.04 37.17
N SER A 793 -15.69 21.96 38.50
CA SER A 793 -14.66 21.20 39.24
C SER A 793 -14.48 19.75 38.78
N ILE A 794 -15.58 19.04 38.47
CA ILE A 794 -15.53 17.65 37.98
C ILE A 794 -14.91 17.58 36.57
N LYS A 795 -15.31 18.48 35.66
CA LYS A 795 -14.79 18.54 34.29
C LYS A 795 -13.32 18.92 34.27
N ILE A 796 -12.93 19.90 35.09
CA ILE A 796 -11.54 20.32 35.29
C ILE A 796 -10.69 19.15 35.81
N ALA A 797 -11.18 18.41 36.80
CA ALA A 797 -10.46 17.25 37.33
C ALA A 797 -10.27 16.15 36.25
N GLN A 798 -11.31 15.89 35.45
CA GLN A 798 -11.25 14.90 34.38
C GLN A 798 -10.26 15.29 33.28
N ILE A 799 -10.33 16.51 32.76
CA ILE A 799 -9.42 16.94 31.70
C ILE A 799 -7.97 17.00 32.20
N LYS A 800 -7.73 17.40 33.47
CA LYS A 800 -6.38 17.34 34.06
C LYS A 800 -5.84 15.90 34.15
N GLN A 801 -6.70 14.92 34.43
CA GLN A 801 -6.31 13.51 34.40
C GLN A 801 -5.92 13.06 32.98
N ASP A 802 -6.70 13.46 31.97
CA ASP A 802 -6.40 13.15 30.57
C ASP A 802 -5.07 13.81 30.12
N VAL A 803 -4.82 15.04 30.58
CA VAL A 803 -3.57 15.78 30.36
C VAL A 803 -2.38 15.09 31.01
N GLU A 804 -2.53 14.61 32.25
CA GLU A 804 -1.48 13.85 32.94
C GLU A 804 -1.12 12.57 32.18
N GLN A 805 -2.13 11.85 31.68
CA GLN A 805 -1.93 10.65 30.87
C GLN A 805 -1.19 10.97 29.56
N TRP A 806 -1.62 12.01 28.84
CA TRP A 806 -0.95 12.47 27.63
C TRP A 806 0.51 12.87 27.93
N TRP A 807 0.75 13.69 28.95
CA TRP A 807 2.08 14.20 29.28
C TRP A 807 3.05 13.07 29.64
N ASN A 808 2.62 12.16 30.52
CA ASN A 808 3.46 11.08 31.00
C ASN A 808 3.79 10.06 29.90
N GLN A 809 2.93 9.93 28.88
CA GLN A 809 3.24 9.09 27.73
C GLN A 809 4.46 9.58 26.95
N TYR A 810 4.56 10.89 26.75
CA TYR A 810 5.66 11.51 26.00
C TYR A 810 6.86 11.86 26.90
N TYR A 811 6.81 11.46 28.18
CA TYR A 811 7.92 11.61 29.11
C TYR A 811 9.02 10.57 28.90
N ALA A 812 10.26 11.07 28.78
CA ALA A 812 11.48 10.29 28.59
C ALA A 812 11.57 9.48 27.27
N THR A 813 10.76 9.77 26.26
CA THR A 813 10.73 9.02 24.98
C THR A 813 11.70 9.51 23.89
N ASN A 814 12.52 10.56 24.13
CA ASN A 814 13.40 11.16 23.10
C ASN A 814 14.91 10.85 23.29
N GLU A 815 15.29 9.58 23.14
CA GLU A 815 16.70 9.18 22.92
C GLU A 815 17.00 8.85 21.44
N GLU A 816 16.54 9.66 20.48
CA GLU A 816 17.03 9.62 19.10
C GLU A 816 17.98 10.80 18.82
N LYS A 817 19.23 10.70 19.28
CA LYS A 817 20.31 11.63 18.88
C LYS A 817 20.76 11.36 17.43
N ILE A 818 20.18 12.11 16.48
CA ILE A 818 20.78 12.82 15.33
C ILE A 818 22.11 12.27 14.77
N SER A 819 22.08 11.79 13.51
CA SER A 819 23.26 11.40 12.71
C SER A 819 23.37 12.18 11.38
N GLY A 820 24.49 12.88 11.16
CA GLY A 820 24.96 13.44 9.86
C GLY A 820 25.27 14.95 9.93
N ASN A 821 26.36 15.56 9.43
CA ASN A 821 27.59 15.15 8.74
C ASN A 821 28.79 15.78 9.46
N ILE A 822 29.84 15.00 9.77
CA ILE A 822 31.00 15.47 10.54
C ILE A 822 32.27 15.30 9.70
N ILE A 823 33.00 16.40 9.42
CA ILE A 823 34.42 16.28 9.08
C ILE A 823 35.15 15.91 10.37
N LYS A 824 35.69 14.70 10.40
CA LYS A 824 36.54 14.25 11.50
C LYS A 824 37.97 14.22 10.95
N THR A 825 38.92 14.85 11.62
CA THR A 825 40.34 14.66 11.31
C THR A 825 40.86 13.50 12.16
N ASN A 826 41.69 12.62 11.57
CA ASN A 826 42.36 11.55 12.30
C ASN A 826 43.88 11.76 12.20
N PRO A 827 44.56 12.22 13.25
CA PRO A 827 46.01 12.40 13.24
C PRO A 827 46.81 11.07 13.20
N SER A 828 46.16 9.92 13.32
CA SER A 828 46.81 8.61 13.56
C SER A 828 46.37 7.52 12.57
N PHE A 829 45.95 7.89 11.36
CA PHE A 829 45.44 6.93 10.38
C PHE A 829 46.47 5.84 9.96
N GLU A 830 47.77 6.06 10.19
CA GLU A 830 48.83 5.08 9.90
C GLU A 830 48.90 3.89 10.88
N SER A 831 48.34 3.99 12.10
CA SER A 831 48.52 2.97 13.15
C SER A 831 47.33 2.03 13.37
N GLY A 832 46.27 2.12 12.56
CA GLY A 832 45.18 1.13 12.57
C GLY A 832 44.37 1.05 13.88
N VAL A 833 44.28 2.13 14.67
CA VAL A 833 43.45 2.19 15.89
C VAL A 833 42.40 3.29 15.75
N GLU A 834 41.17 3.00 16.17
CA GLU A 834 39.97 3.84 16.03
C GLU A 834 39.90 5.08 16.97
N GLU A 835 40.93 5.32 17.78
CA GLU A 835 40.95 6.45 18.73
C GLU A 835 41.65 7.69 18.16
N GLY A 836 41.00 8.86 18.28
CA GLY A 836 41.58 10.16 17.92
C GLY A 836 40.77 10.99 16.92
N TRP A 837 39.62 10.51 16.45
CA TRP A 837 38.73 11.32 15.64
C TRP A 837 38.10 12.44 16.48
N ILE A 838 38.64 13.65 16.37
CA ILE A 838 38.03 14.83 16.99
C ILE A 838 36.95 15.35 16.05
N THR A 839 35.72 15.48 16.56
CA THR A 839 34.65 16.22 15.90
C THR A 839 34.91 17.70 16.19
N THR A 840 35.29 18.51 15.19
CA THR A 840 35.48 19.95 15.38
C THR A 840 34.55 20.73 14.45
N VAL A 841 34.01 21.84 14.94
CA VAL A 841 33.33 22.90 14.17
C VAL A 841 34.05 24.23 14.44
N LYS A 842 35.39 24.21 14.54
CA LYS A 842 36.16 25.36 15.04
C LYS A 842 37.19 25.81 14.01
N ASP A 843 37.04 27.04 13.52
CA ASP A 843 38.11 27.81 12.88
C ASP A 843 39.38 27.75 13.75
N GLY A 844 40.52 27.40 13.14
CA GLY A 844 41.83 27.54 13.79
C GLY A 844 42.80 26.35 13.76
N LEU A 845 42.54 25.26 13.01
CA LEU A 845 43.50 24.14 12.89
C LEU A 845 44.52 24.28 11.74
N GLY A 846 44.49 25.38 10.99
CA GLY A 846 45.54 25.74 10.01
C GLY A 846 45.58 24.89 8.74
N ILE A 847 44.58 24.04 8.49
CA ILE A 847 44.37 23.38 7.20
C ILE A 847 43.33 24.21 6.43
N GLU A 848 43.74 24.79 5.30
CA GLU A 848 42.84 25.53 4.40
C GLU A 848 42.69 24.73 3.11
N TYR A 849 41.44 24.45 2.73
CA TYR A 849 41.14 23.75 1.49
C TYR A 849 39.80 24.21 0.90
N GLN A 850 39.62 23.98 -0.40
CA GLN A 850 38.37 24.17 -1.11
C GLN A 850 38.07 22.90 -1.92
N LEU A 851 36.85 22.38 -1.78
CA LEU A 851 36.33 21.31 -2.62
C LEU A 851 35.48 21.95 -3.72
N GLN A 852 35.86 21.76 -4.97
CA GLN A 852 35.15 22.31 -6.12
C GLN A 852 34.95 21.23 -7.20
N ASN A 853 33.93 21.40 -8.01
CA ASN A 853 33.77 20.58 -9.22
C ASN A 853 34.58 21.24 -10.34
N ASP A 854 35.72 20.65 -10.67
CA ASP A 854 36.68 21.18 -11.63
C ASP A 854 36.67 20.40 -12.94
N LEU A 855 37.19 21.00 -14.00
CA LEU A 855 37.59 20.23 -15.17
C LEU A 855 38.95 19.59 -14.92
N HIS A 856 39.01 18.27 -15.05
CA HIS A 856 40.20 17.48 -14.86
C HIS A 856 41.29 17.95 -15.85
N PRO A 857 42.50 18.30 -15.39
CA PRO A 857 43.50 19.00 -16.22
C PRO A 857 43.96 18.22 -17.47
N VAL A 858 43.93 16.89 -17.40
CA VAL A 858 44.38 16.00 -18.50
C VAL A 858 43.25 15.47 -19.38
N THR A 859 42.16 14.96 -18.78
CA THR A 859 41.03 14.36 -19.52
C THR A 859 39.96 15.36 -19.91
N SER A 860 39.97 16.57 -19.33
CA SER A 860 38.92 17.60 -19.48
C SER A 860 37.52 17.15 -19.01
N SER A 861 37.41 16.06 -18.23
CA SER A 861 36.17 15.58 -17.61
C SER A 861 35.84 16.35 -16.32
N LYS A 862 34.60 16.29 -15.82
CA LYS A 862 34.25 16.94 -14.55
C LYS A 862 34.71 16.08 -13.37
N SER A 863 35.65 16.59 -12.58
CA SER A 863 36.29 15.93 -11.44
C SER A 863 36.01 16.64 -10.12
N ALA A 864 36.16 15.92 -9.01
CA ALA A 864 36.23 16.54 -7.69
C ALA A 864 37.65 17.08 -7.48
N GLY A 865 37.80 18.41 -7.52
CA GLY A 865 39.04 19.15 -7.29
C GLY A 865 39.19 19.50 -5.80
N PHE A 866 40.22 18.95 -5.17
CA PHE A 866 40.61 19.25 -3.81
C PHE A 866 41.77 20.24 -3.83
N HIS A 867 41.47 21.53 -3.70
CA HIS A 867 42.49 22.57 -3.63
C HIS A 867 42.91 22.77 -2.18
N ILE A 868 44.08 22.27 -1.81
CA ILE A 868 44.60 22.41 -0.45
C ILE A 868 45.59 23.57 -0.45
N THR A 869 45.21 24.71 0.13
CA THR A 869 45.99 25.96 0.11
C THR A 869 46.91 26.12 1.32
N ALA A 870 46.60 25.45 2.44
CA ALA A 870 47.48 25.37 3.59
C ALA A 870 47.32 24.04 4.32
N ASN A 871 48.42 23.47 4.81
CA ASN A 871 48.41 22.26 5.63
C ASN A 871 49.08 22.57 6.98
N GLY A 872 48.26 22.71 8.03
CA GLY A 872 48.67 23.11 9.37
C GLY A 872 49.73 22.15 9.92
N GLY A 873 50.87 22.70 10.35
CA GLY A 873 52.03 21.91 10.75
C GLY A 873 51.69 20.81 11.76
N ASN A 874 51.92 19.55 11.33
CA ASN A 874 51.78 18.26 12.05
C ASN A 874 50.58 17.37 11.70
N PHE A 875 49.71 17.75 10.77
CA PHE A 875 48.66 16.82 10.32
C PHE A 875 48.98 16.27 8.93
N SER A 876 49.20 14.96 8.86
CA SER A 876 48.81 14.21 7.68
C SER A 876 47.28 14.05 7.75
N ASN A 877 46.57 13.93 6.61
CA ASN A 877 45.23 13.31 6.50
C ASN A 877 44.04 14.29 6.36
N LEU A 878 43.77 14.76 5.14
CA LEU A 878 42.43 15.20 4.72
C LEU A 878 41.64 13.96 4.26
N GLY A 879 40.45 13.74 4.81
CA GLY A 879 39.59 12.60 4.48
C GLY A 879 38.27 13.02 3.84
N TYR A 880 37.92 12.48 2.68
CA TYR A 880 36.65 12.75 1.99
C TYR A 880 35.78 11.51 1.93
N ARG A 881 34.52 11.60 2.39
CA ARG A 881 33.57 10.47 2.51
C ARG A 881 32.39 10.65 1.57
N THR A 882 32.02 9.62 0.82
CA THR A 882 30.76 9.59 0.05
C THR A 882 29.55 9.41 0.97
N LEU A 883 28.33 9.60 0.45
CA LEU A 883 27.10 9.17 1.11
C LEU A 883 27.03 7.64 1.20
N ASP A 884 26.16 7.11 2.07
CA ASP A 884 25.82 5.68 2.07
C ASP A 884 24.96 5.38 0.84
N HIS A 885 25.40 4.43 0.03
CA HIS A 885 24.71 3.96 -1.17
C HIS A 885 24.06 2.62 -0.90
N VAL A 886 22.73 2.56 -1.03
CA VAL A 886 21.93 1.33 -0.88
C VAL A 886 22.16 0.44 -2.11
N ILE A 887 22.51 -0.82 -1.88
CA ILE A 887 22.86 -1.81 -2.92
C ILE A 887 21.60 -2.43 -3.55
N GLY A 888 20.42 -2.19 -2.97
CA GLY A 888 19.12 -2.61 -3.53
C GLY A 888 18.75 -4.08 -3.28
N PHE A 889 19.70 -4.89 -2.78
CA PHE A 889 19.54 -6.29 -2.40
C PHE A 889 20.60 -6.68 -1.36
N SER A 890 20.46 -7.85 -0.72
CA SER A 890 21.40 -8.34 0.30
C SER A 890 22.40 -9.31 -0.30
N ILE A 891 23.70 -9.01 -0.22
CA ILE A 891 24.76 -9.84 -0.84
C ILE A 891 25.11 -11.03 0.10
N PRO A 892 24.91 -12.30 -0.29
CA PRO A 892 24.91 -13.42 0.67
C PRO A 892 26.29 -13.95 1.10
N GLU A 893 27.33 -13.91 0.26
CA GLU A 893 28.69 -14.39 0.61
C GLU A 893 29.78 -13.86 -0.35
N ALA A 894 31.05 -13.88 0.12
CA ALA A 894 32.19 -13.10 -0.37
C ALA A 894 32.20 -12.73 -1.88
N GLN A 895 32.00 -11.45 -2.18
CA GLN A 895 32.12 -10.89 -3.54
C GLN A 895 33.33 -9.98 -3.65
N LYS A 896 33.97 -10.03 -4.82
CA LYS A 896 35.08 -9.17 -5.21
C LYS A 896 34.53 -7.79 -5.56
N PHE A 897 34.97 -6.79 -4.82
CA PHE A 897 34.71 -5.39 -5.15
C PHE A 897 35.85 -4.91 -6.04
N ILE A 898 35.53 -4.38 -7.20
CA ILE A 898 36.51 -3.67 -8.02
C ILE A 898 36.26 -2.18 -7.79
N VAL A 899 37.16 -1.57 -7.03
CA VAL A 899 37.17 -0.11 -6.84
C VAL A 899 38.11 0.48 -7.86
N ARG A 900 37.55 1.32 -8.73
CA ARG A 900 38.29 2.03 -9.76
C ARG A 900 38.10 3.54 -9.60
N PHE A 901 39.15 4.31 -9.82
CA PHE A 901 39.07 5.76 -9.93
C PHE A 901 40.28 6.29 -10.69
N SER A 902 40.09 7.40 -11.38
CA SER A 902 41.15 8.20 -11.95
C SER A 902 41.59 9.24 -10.92
N VAL A 903 42.90 9.43 -10.78
CA VAL A 903 43.48 10.45 -9.90
C VAL A 903 44.61 11.18 -10.61
N TYR A 904 44.60 12.49 -10.49
CA TYR A 904 45.64 13.39 -10.95
C TYR A 904 45.99 14.35 -9.82
N SER A 905 47.27 14.67 -9.69
CA SER A 905 47.74 15.63 -8.69
C SER A 905 48.75 16.57 -9.33
N ASP A 906 48.65 17.87 -9.05
CA ASP A 906 49.62 18.88 -9.49
C ASP A 906 50.90 18.94 -8.61
N VAL A 907 50.99 18.02 -7.64
CA VAL A 907 52.07 17.82 -6.68
C VAL A 907 52.27 16.34 -6.36
N ASP A 908 53.47 15.97 -5.94
CA ASP A 908 53.73 14.60 -5.49
C ASP A 908 52.95 14.33 -4.20
N THR A 909 52.17 13.25 -4.19
CA THR A 909 51.29 12.90 -3.07
C THR A 909 51.13 11.40 -2.94
N GLU A 910 50.54 10.98 -1.82
CA GLU A 910 50.03 9.64 -1.62
C GLU A 910 48.53 9.70 -1.39
N ILE A 911 47.80 8.74 -1.96
CA ILE A 911 46.37 8.55 -1.71
C ILE A 911 46.13 7.15 -1.13
N ARG A 912 45.20 7.07 -0.18
CA ARG A 912 44.59 5.82 0.26
C ARG A 912 43.08 5.93 0.13
N PHE A 913 42.40 4.80 0.08
CA PHE A 913 40.95 4.78 0.20
C PHE A 913 40.49 3.67 1.13
N GLN A 914 39.31 3.84 1.72
CA GLN A 914 38.67 2.88 2.61
C GLN A 914 37.24 2.66 2.12
N LEU A 915 36.89 1.41 1.81
CA LEU A 915 35.52 0.98 1.55
C LEU A 915 34.87 0.62 2.88
N GLN A 916 33.75 1.25 3.23
CA GLN A 916 32.96 0.89 4.42
C GLN A 916 31.63 0.27 4.01
N LEU A 917 31.21 -0.73 4.76
CA LEU A 917 30.05 -1.57 4.47
C LEU A 917 29.06 -1.48 5.66
N ASP A 918 27.76 -1.41 5.37
CA ASP A 918 26.61 -1.31 6.29
C ASP A 918 26.81 -0.47 7.55
N LYS A 919 26.48 0.82 7.45
CA LYS A 919 26.53 1.82 8.54
C LYS A 919 27.91 1.91 9.24
N GLY A 920 28.96 1.35 8.65
CA GLY A 920 30.35 1.48 9.11
C GLY A 920 30.85 0.36 10.01
N ALA A 921 30.14 -0.78 10.06
CA ALA A 921 30.51 -1.94 10.87
C ALA A 921 31.84 -2.56 10.41
N ASP A 922 32.10 -2.58 9.10
CA ASP A 922 33.33 -3.11 8.54
C ASP A 922 33.95 -2.15 7.53
N LYS A 923 35.29 -2.12 7.52
CA LYS A 923 36.09 -1.14 6.79
C LYS A 923 37.27 -1.84 6.15
N ILE A 924 37.44 -1.69 4.84
CA ILE A 924 38.56 -2.27 4.10
C ILE A 924 39.41 -1.14 3.55
N ASN A 925 40.67 -1.07 3.99
CA ASN A 925 41.63 -0.04 3.60
C ASN A 925 42.48 -0.50 2.42
N SER A 926 42.76 0.41 1.50
CA SER A 926 43.81 0.24 0.50
C SER A 926 45.18 0.50 1.10
N ASP A 927 46.22 -0.04 0.45
CA ASP A 927 47.60 0.42 0.64
C ASP A 927 47.78 1.87 0.16
N ALA A 928 48.89 2.50 0.56
CA ALA A 928 49.31 3.80 0.06
C ALA A 928 49.66 3.73 -1.43
N ILE A 929 49.10 4.65 -2.21
CA ILE A 929 49.34 4.75 -3.65
C ILE A 929 50.05 6.08 -3.90
N VAL A 930 51.28 6.02 -4.36
CA VAL A 930 52.08 7.20 -4.73
C VAL A 930 51.57 7.74 -6.06
N ILE A 931 51.21 9.01 -6.07
CA ILE A 931 50.78 9.77 -7.26
C ILE A 931 51.86 10.81 -7.53
N GLU A 932 52.58 10.62 -8.62
CA GLU A 932 53.58 11.58 -9.06
C GLU A 932 52.89 12.81 -9.66
N LYS A 933 53.52 13.96 -9.45
CA LYS A 933 53.07 15.24 -9.98
C LYS A 933 52.82 15.18 -11.49
N ASP A 934 51.75 15.86 -11.90
CA ASP A 934 51.32 16.07 -13.29
C ASP A 934 51.08 14.78 -14.08
N SER A 935 50.84 13.67 -13.36
CA SER A 935 50.60 12.37 -13.94
C SER A 935 49.21 11.87 -13.59
N LEU A 936 48.48 11.40 -14.61
CA LEU A 936 47.16 10.78 -14.44
C LEU A 936 47.35 9.28 -14.18
N TYR A 937 46.80 8.81 -13.08
CA TYR A 937 46.74 7.40 -12.75
C TYR A 937 45.30 6.92 -12.77
N THR A 938 45.03 5.81 -13.46
CA THR A 938 43.80 5.05 -13.26
C THR A 938 44.11 3.94 -12.28
N ILE A 939 43.55 4.06 -11.08
CA ILE A 939 43.67 3.09 -10.03
C ILE A 939 42.51 2.12 -10.15
N GLU A 940 42.81 0.83 -10.22
CA GLU A 940 41.85 -0.26 -10.12
C GLU A 940 42.38 -1.24 -9.08
N ARG A 941 41.55 -1.55 -8.09
CA ARG A 941 41.91 -2.42 -6.98
C ARG A 941 40.76 -3.36 -6.69
N GLU A 942 41.07 -4.64 -6.75
CA GLU A 942 40.18 -5.70 -6.31
C GLU A 942 40.30 -5.84 -4.79
N ILE A 943 39.16 -5.84 -4.12
CA ILE A 943 39.05 -5.94 -2.67
C ILE A 943 38.06 -7.04 -2.34
N THR A 944 38.51 -8.02 -1.56
CA THR A 944 37.70 -9.14 -1.13
C THR A 944 37.14 -8.88 0.26
N SER A 945 35.82 -8.97 0.41
CA SER A 945 35.15 -8.86 1.70
C SER A 945 34.56 -10.21 2.11
N ASN A 946 34.68 -10.59 3.38
CA ASN A 946 34.12 -11.84 3.92
C ASN A 946 32.74 -11.63 4.57
N LEU A 947 32.11 -10.50 4.29
CA LEU A 947 30.88 -10.06 4.95
C LEU A 947 29.65 -10.55 4.20
N LYS A 948 28.61 -10.90 4.96
CA LYS A 948 27.33 -11.42 4.46
C LYS A 948 26.22 -10.45 4.79
N GLY A 949 25.19 -10.45 3.97
CA GLY A 949 23.95 -9.75 4.26
C GLY A 949 23.98 -8.26 3.94
N MET A 950 24.97 -7.80 3.16
CA MET A 950 25.25 -6.38 3.00
C MET A 950 24.18 -5.65 2.20
N THR A 951 23.77 -4.47 2.66
CA THR A 951 22.72 -3.67 2.00
C THR A 951 23.14 -2.25 1.62
N ASN A 952 24.27 -1.76 2.14
CA ASN A 952 24.79 -0.41 1.89
C ASN A 952 26.33 -0.37 1.83
N LEU A 953 26.90 0.54 1.03
CA LEU A 953 28.34 0.80 0.95
C LEU A 953 28.68 2.29 0.87
N ARG A 954 29.94 2.66 1.20
CA ARG A 954 30.50 4.00 0.98
C ARG A 954 32.03 3.97 0.85
N LEU A 955 32.61 4.96 0.16
CA LEU A 955 34.05 5.14 0.00
C LEU A 955 34.57 6.35 0.79
N LEU A 956 35.78 6.23 1.33
CA LEU A 956 36.52 7.29 2.01
C LEU A 956 37.90 7.41 1.37
N PHE A 957 38.28 8.58 0.85
CA PHE A 957 39.63 8.84 0.34
C PHE A 957 40.45 9.62 1.36
N GLN A 958 41.72 9.25 1.54
CA GLN A 958 42.69 9.92 2.39
C GLN A 958 43.82 10.47 1.51
N LEU A 959 44.14 11.73 1.70
CA LEU A 959 45.22 12.41 1.01
C LEU A 959 46.41 12.58 1.97
N GLY A 960 47.63 12.33 1.46
CA GLY A 960 48.89 12.49 2.17
C GLY A 960 49.20 13.95 2.53
N LYS A 961 50.45 14.23 2.94
CA LYS A 961 50.86 15.61 3.28
C LYS A 961 50.94 16.47 2.02
N VAL A 962 49.90 17.25 1.74
CA VAL A 962 49.79 17.99 0.48
C VAL A 962 49.42 19.46 0.69
N VAL A 963 50.05 20.34 -0.09
CA VAL A 963 49.58 21.69 -0.41
C VAL A 963 49.64 21.78 -1.94
N GLY A 964 48.49 21.73 -2.59
CA GLY A 964 48.32 21.53 -4.04
C GLY A 964 46.90 21.09 -4.38
N THR A 965 46.63 20.84 -5.65
CA THR A 965 45.34 20.38 -6.16
C THR A 965 45.38 18.91 -6.54
N ILE A 966 44.42 18.15 -6.01
CA ILE A 966 44.21 16.75 -6.37
C ILE A 966 42.84 16.63 -7.02
N HIS A 967 42.80 16.08 -8.22
CA HIS A 967 41.58 15.75 -8.94
C HIS A 967 41.33 14.25 -8.83
N ILE A 968 40.13 13.89 -8.38
CA ILE A 968 39.64 12.51 -8.41
C ILE A 968 38.42 12.48 -9.34
N ASP A 969 38.42 11.56 -10.30
CA ASP A 969 37.38 11.41 -11.31
C ASP A 969 37.15 9.93 -11.64
N ASP A 970 36.13 9.62 -12.44
CA ASP A 970 35.79 8.27 -12.91
C ASP A 970 35.70 7.24 -11.77
N VAL A 971 35.21 7.66 -10.60
CA VAL A 971 35.08 6.79 -9.43
C VAL A 971 33.97 5.78 -9.67
N PHE A 972 34.34 4.50 -9.69
CA PHE A 972 33.45 3.40 -9.95
C PHE A 972 33.71 2.28 -8.95
N VAL A 973 32.63 1.72 -8.41
CA VAL A 973 32.69 0.50 -7.62
C VAL A 973 31.80 -0.50 -8.34
N SER A 974 32.41 -1.43 -9.09
CA SER A 974 31.66 -2.60 -9.53
C SER A 974 31.72 -3.66 -8.46
N VAL A 975 30.54 -4.18 -8.19
CA VAL A 975 30.38 -5.52 -7.66
C VAL A 975 30.25 -6.41 -8.89
N ASP A 976 31.00 -7.50 -8.95
CA ASP A 976 30.89 -8.46 -10.04
C ASP A 976 29.42 -8.95 -10.11
N GLY A 977 28.69 -8.61 -11.20
CA GLY A 977 27.27 -8.93 -11.42
C GLY A 977 26.21 -7.80 -11.47
N ALA A 978 26.56 -6.51 -11.73
CA ALA A 978 25.66 -5.36 -11.49
C ALA A 978 25.06 -4.55 -12.69
N LEU A 979 25.26 -4.92 -13.97
CA LEU A 979 24.35 -4.55 -15.08
C LEU A 979 23.64 -5.82 -15.48
N ASP A 980 22.33 -5.78 -15.71
CA ASP A 980 21.51 -6.99 -15.57
C ASP A 980 21.63 -7.93 -16.77
N ASP A 981 22.81 -8.50 -16.94
CA ASP A 981 22.98 -9.83 -17.47
C ASP A 981 22.00 -10.79 -16.75
N ASN A 982 21.50 -10.51 -15.52
CA ASN A 982 20.37 -11.27 -14.97
C ASN A 982 19.05 -10.99 -15.69
N LEU A 983 18.78 -9.84 -16.32
CA LEU A 983 17.56 -9.60 -17.11
C LEU A 983 17.61 -10.40 -18.42
N PHE A 984 18.75 -10.41 -19.12
CA PHE A 984 18.93 -11.26 -20.30
C PHE A 984 19.02 -12.74 -19.95
N LEU A 985 19.64 -13.08 -18.82
CA LEU A 985 19.57 -14.42 -18.25
C LEU A 985 18.13 -14.76 -17.87
N GLN A 986 17.34 -13.82 -17.33
CA GLN A 986 15.94 -14.04 -16.98
C GLN A 986 15.08 -14.26 -18.22
N GLU A 987 15.30 -13.51 -19.30
CA GLU A 987 14.65 -13.75 -20.59
C GLU A 987 15.09 -15.08 -21.22
N ALA A 988 16.35 -15.49 -21.05
CA ALA A 988 16.84 -16.80 -21.50
C ALA A 988 16.32 -17.96 -20.65
N ILE A 989 16.19 -17.77 -19.32
CA ILE A 989 15.50 -18.68 -18.39
C ILE A 989 14.04 -18.79 -18.84
N ASN A 990 13.34 -17.68 -19.05
CA ASN A 990 11.92 -17.66 -19.44
C ASN A 990 11.70 -18.38 -20.78
N ALA A 991 12.54 -18.14 -21.79
CA ALA A 991 12.44 -18.77 -23.11
C ALA A 991 12.81 -20.26 -23.15
N THR A 992 13.48 -20.79 -22.11
CA THR A 992 13.85 -22.22 -22.05
C THR A 992 12.61 -23.05 -21.72
N VAL A 993 12.28 -24.04 -22.56
CA VAL A 993 11.13 -24.95 -22.40
C VAL A 993 11.48 -26.38 -22.81
N ILE A 994 10.80 -27.39 -22.24
CA ILE A 994 10.91 -28.80 -22.67
C ILE A 994 9.99 -29.05 -23.86
N GLY A 995 10.49 -29.73 -24.89
CA GLY A 995 9.66 -30.22 -26.00
C GLY A 995 9.11 -31.62 -25.72
N TYR A 996 7.79 -31.79 -25.79
CA TYR A 996 7.13 -33.09 -25.60
C TYR A 996 6.75 -33.74 -26.94
N GLN A 997 6.75 -35.07 -26.98
CA GLN A 997 6.23 -35.83 -28.13
C GLN A 997 4.71 -35.74 -28.20
N ASN A 998 4.13 -36.13 -29.34
CA ASN A 998 2.69 -36.04 -29.52
C ASN A 998 1.95 -36.97 -28.54
N GLY A 999 1.06 -36.40 -27.72
CA GLY A 999 0.32 -37.11 -26.67
C GLY A 999 0.89 -36.95 -25.25
N ASP A 1000 2.13 -36.45 -25.12
CA ASP A 1000 2.75 -36.15 -23.83
C ASP A 1000 2.65 -34.66 -23.48
N HIS A 1001 2.62 -34.37 -22.18
CA HIS A 1001 2.74 -33.02 -21.61
C HIS A 1001 3.46 -33.07 -20.27
N LYS A 1002 3.75 -31.91 -19.66
CA LYS A 1002 4.53 -31.84 -18.40
C LYS A 1002 3.98 -32.76 -17.29
N ASN A 1003 2.68 -33.02 -17.25
CA ASN A 1003 2.02 -33.85 -16.22
C ASN A 1003 1.72 -35.30 -16.67
N SER A 1004 2.13 -35.72 -17.87
CA SER A 1004 1.99 -37.10 -18.35
C SER A 1004 2.96 -37.33 -19.51
N VAL A 1005 4.17 -37.78 -19.17
CA VAL A 1005 5.27 -38.07 -20.10
C VAL A 1005 5.45 -39.58 -20.21
N THR A 1006 5.38 -40.10 -21.42
CA THR A 1006 5.51 -41.53 -21.75
C THR A 1006 6.65 -41.80 -22.73
N GLN A 1007 7.16 -40.76 -23.38
CA GLN A 1007 8.11 -40.81 -24.47
C GLN A 1007 9.27 -39.82 -24.26
N ASN A 1008 10.38 -40.06 -24.98
CA ASN A 1008 11.57 -39.21 -24.95
C ASN A 1008 11.24 -37.74 -25.24
N ILE A 1009 11.77 -36.85 -24.40
CA ILE A 1009 11.54 -35.40 -24.47
C ILE A 1009 12.73 -34.70 -25.15
N TYR A 1010 12.46 -33.56 -25.78
CA TYR A 1010 13.47 -32.67 -26.33
C TYR A 1010 13.90 -31.63 -25.29
N LEU A 1011 15.20 -31.48 -25.09
CA LEU A 1011 15.83 -30.62 -24.09
C LEU A 1011 16.76 -29.64 -24.83
N PRO A 1012 16.35 -28.41 -25.16
CA PRO A 1012 17.19 -27.52 -25.97
C PRO A 1012 18.54 -27.25 -25.29
N THR A 1013 19.64 -27.29 -26.06
CA THR A 1013 21.01 -26.99 -25.57
C THR A 1013 21.41 -25.51 -25.72
N GLN A 1014 20.53 -24.72 -26.33
CA GLN A 1014 20.64 -23.27 -26.45
C GLN A 1014 19.27 -22.62 -26.23
N SER A 1015 19.26 -21.41 -25.68
CA SER A 1015 18.05 -20.58 -25.53
C SER A 1015 18.24 -19.26 -26.30
N SER A 1016 17.61 -18.16 -25.88
CA SER A 1016 17.77 -16.82 -26.47
C SER A 1016 19.17 -16.23 -26.17
N TYR A 1017 19.55 -15.20 -26.94
CA TYR A 1017 20.78 -14.41 -26.74
C TYR A 1017 22.08 -15.20 -26.71
N GLU A 1018 22.18 -16.27 -27.51
CA GLU A 1018 23.36 -17.15 -27.57
C GLU A 1018 23.69 -17.83 -26.24
N SER A 1019 22.72 -17.92 -25.31
CA SER A 1019 22.88 -18.65 -24.05
C SER A 1019 22.90 -20.16 -24.26
N THR A 1020 23.70 -20.86 -23.46
CA THR A 1020 23.81 -22.34 -23.50
C THR A 1020 23.04 -22.95 -22.35
N VAL A 1021 22.34 -24.05 -22.59
CA VAL A 1021 21.54 -24.74 -21.58
C VAL A 1021 22.13 -26.13 -21.33
N THR A 1022 22.38 -26.46 -20.07
CA THR A 1022 22.82 -27.79 -19.63
C THR A 1022 21.74 -28.39 -18.75
N TRP A 1023 21.29 -29.60 -19.07
CA TRP A 1023 20.20 -30.25 -18.34
C TRP A 1023 20.74 -31.27 -17.34
N THR A 1024 20.13 -31.32 -16.17
CA THR A 1024 20.39 -32.33 -15.14
C THR A 1024 19.08 -33.00 -14.76
N SER A 1025 19.05 -34.33 -14.79
CA SER A 1025 17.95 -35.09 -14.25
C SER A 1025 18.26 -35.56 -12.84
N TYR A 1026 17.32 -35.36 -11.92
CA TYR A 1026 17.43 -35.85 -10.55
C TYR A 1026 16.87 -37.27 -10.38
N ALA A 1027 16.51 -37.92 -11.50
CA ALA A 1027 16.13 -39.32 -11.55
C ALA A 1027 16.66 -39.93 -12.87
N GLU A 1028 17.98 -40.01 -13.01
CA GLU A 1028 18.66 -40.45 -14.24
C GLU A 1028 18.24 -41.85 -14.71
N ASP A 1029 17.80 -42.72 -13.79
CA ASP A 1029 17.26 -44.05 -14.11
C ASP A 1029 15.99 -43.98 -14.96
N PHE A 1030 15.23 -42.88 -14.84
CA PHE A 1030 13.95 -42.68 -15.53
C PHE A 1030 13.99 -41.60 -16.60
N VAL A 1031 14.81 -40.56 -16.43
CA VAL A 1031 15.08 -39.57 -17.48
C VAL A 1031 16.58 -39.39 -17.63
N LYS A 1032 17.15 -40.05 -18.63
CA LYS A 1032 18.56 -39.93 -18.95
C LYS A 1032 18.78 -38.77 -19.91
N VAL A 1033 19.51 -37.75 -19.47
CA VAL A 1033 19.83 -36.59 -20.30
C VAL A 1033 21.07 -36.88 -21.16
N GLU A 1034 20.96 -36.76 -22.47
CA GLU A 1034 22.10 -36.77 -23.40
C GLU A 1034 21.94 -35.67 -24.45
N GLY A 1035 22.79 -34.63 -24.36
CA GLY A 1035 22.78 -33.53 -25.32
C GLY A 1035 21.45 -32.77 -25.30
N ASP A 1036 20.75 -32.77 -26.44
CA ASP A 1036 19.47 -32.10 -26.61
C ASP A 1036 18.24 -33.00 -26.38
N SER A 1037 18.44 -34.17 -25.78
CA SER A 1037 17.42 -35.20 -25.63
C SER A 1037 17.37 -35.74 -24.20
N GLY A 1038 16.16 -35.95 -23.68
CA GLY A 1038 15.88 -36.68 -22.45
C GLY A 1038 15.25 -38.03 -22.78
N PHE A 1039 15.99 -39.12 -22.55
CA PHE A 1039 15.53 -40.48 -22.80
C PHE A 1039 14.72 -40.98 -21.61
N ILE A 1040 13.44 -41.28 -21.84
CA ILE A 1040 12.52 -41.76 -20.82
C ILE A 1040 12.61 -43.29 -20.73
N THR A 1041 12.94 -43.78 -19.54
CA THR A 1041 12.65 -45.16 -19.15
C THR A 1041 11.29 -45.13 -18.46
N THR A 1042 10.30 -45.78 -19.06
CA THR A 1042 8.95 -45.87 -18.47
C THR A 1042 9.06 -46.51 -17.08
N PRO A 1043 8.70 -45.78 -16.01
CA PRO A 1043 8.72 -46.36 -14.68
C PRO A 1043 7.57 -47.38 -14.56
N GLU A 1044 7.72 -48.38 -13.68
CA GLU A 1044 6.61 -49.28 -13.34
C GLU A 1044 5.43 -48.48 -12.73
N ILE A 1045 5.72 -47.30 -12.16
CA ILE A 1045 4.83 -46.47 -11.36
C ILE A 1045 4.94 -45.01 -11.79
N GLU A 1046 3.84 -44.26 -11.75
CA GLU A 1046 3.90 -42.82 -12.02
C GLU A 1046 4.92 -42.09 -11.12
N ARG A 1047 5.83 -41.33 -11.73
CA ARG A 1047 6.88 -40.60 -10.99
C ARG A 1047 7.02 -39.17 -11.48
N SER A 1048 7.05 -38.23 -10.56
CA SER A 1048 7.54 -36.88 -10.84
C SER A 1048 9.07 -36.91 -10.92
N VAL A 1049 9.62 -36.50 -12.05
CA VAL A 1049 11.04 -36.31 -12.26
C VAL A 1049 11.34 -34.83 -12.37
N ARG A 1050 12.22 -34.37 -11.49
CA ARG A 1050 12.80 -33.03 -11.55
C ARG A 1050 13.92 -33.01 -12.59
N LEU A 1051 13.81 -32.05 -13.50
CA LEU A 1051 14.84 -31.69 -14.46
C LEU A 1051 15.25 -30.25 -14.20
N ASP A 1052 16.52 -30.00 -13.96
CA ASP A 1052 17.03 -28.63 -13.89
C ASP A 1052 17.77 -28.29 -15.18
N ALA A 1053 17.33 -27.20 -15.80
CA ALA A 1053 18.08 -26.52 -16.84
C ALA A 1053 19.00 -25.49 -16.19
N GLU A 1054 20.30 -25.66 -16.35
CA GLU A 1054 21.33 -24.67 -16.04
C GLU A 1054 21.58 -23.84 -17.30
N ILE A 1055 21.03 -22.63 -17.34
CA ILE A 1055 21.17 -21.68 -18.44
C ILE A 1055 22.37 -20.79 -18.16
N LYS A 1056 23.35 -20.78 -19.05
CA LYS A 1056 24.52 -19.91 -18.98
C LYS A 1056 24.43 -18.83 -20.04
N TYR A 1057 24.42 -17.58 -19.57
CA TYR A 1057 24.58 -16.41 -20.42
C TYR A 1057 25.83 -15.67 -19.97
N LYS A 1058 26.86 -15.64 -20.83
CA LYS A 1058 28.22 -15.17 -20.48
C LYS A 1058 28.77 -15.90 -19.25
N HIS A 1059 28.90 -15.20 -18.12
CA HIS A 1059 29.41 -15.74 -16.85
C HIS A 1059 28.28 -16.03 -15.84
N LEU A 1060 27.05 -15.61 -16.12
CA LEU A 1060 25.92 -15.84 -15.23
C LEU A 1060 25.28 -17.20 -15.50
N VAL A 1061 24.82 -17.80 -14.41
CA VAL A 1061 24.19 -19.11 -14.39
C VAL A 1061 22.81 -18.95 -13.77
N GLY A 1062 21.79 -19.17 -14.58
CA GLY A 1062 20.39 -19.21 -14.19
C GLY A 1062 19.92 -20.65 -14.14
N HIS A 1063 18.99 -20.96 -13.25
CA HIS A 1063 18.40 -22.28 -13.19
C HIS A 1063 16.91 -22.18 -13.47
N LYS A 1064 16.40 -23.09 -14.30
CA LYS A 1064 14.97 -23.31 -14.44
C LYS A 1064 14.69 -24.76 -14.13
N THR A 1065 13.91 -24.97 -13.08
CA THR A 1065 13.45 -26.30 -12.71
C THR A 1065 12.16 -26.60 -13.45
N PHE A 1066 12.13 -27.78 -14.05
CA PHE A 1066 10.94 -28.40 -14.60
C PHE A 1066 10.66 -29.63 -13.77
N VAL A 1067 9.39 -29.82 -13.42
CA VAL A 1067 8.92 -31.09 -12.88
C VAL A 1067 8.06 -31.70 -13.96
N ILE A 1068 8.44 -32.89 -14.40
CA ILE A 1068 7.65 -33.67 -15.35
C ILE A 1068 7.12 -34.92 -14.68
N LYS A 1069 5.90 -35.35 -14.99
CA LYS A 1069 5.30 -36.55 -14.41
C LYS A 1069 5.34 -37.68 -15.43
N LEU A 1070 6.16 -38.70 -15.18
CA LEU A 1070 6.27 -39.89 -16.01
C LEU A 1070 5.16 -40.87 -15.69
N LYS A 1071 4.47 -41.41 -16.69
CA LYS A 1071 3.37 -42.37 -16.51
C LYS A 1071 3.90 -43.79 -16.29
N GLY A 1072 3.36 -44.52 -15.31
CA GLY A 1072 3.68 -45.94 -15.07
C GLY A 1072 2.58 -46.94 -15.42
N ASP A 1073 2.99 -48.18 -15.73
CA ASP A 1073 2.13 -49.31 -16.11
C ASP A 1073 1.82 -50.18 -14.89
N VAL A 1074 0.80 -49.77 -14.14
CA VAL A 1074 0.38 -50.41 -12.89
C VAL A 1074 -0.99 -51.04 -13.10
N SER A 1075 -1.23 -52.24 -12.58
CA SER A 1075 -2.54 -52.88 -12.63
C SER A 1075 -3.63 -51.98 -12.03
N SER A 1076 -4.81 -51.97 -12.68
CA SER A 1076 -5.95 -51.17 -12.26
C SER A 1076 -6.43 -51.49 -10.84
N GLU A 1077 -6.12 -52.70 -10.36
CA GLU A 1077 -6.44 -53.16 -9.00
C GLU A 1077 -5.53 -52.49 -7.96
N LEU A 1078 -4.22 -52.38 -8.21
CA LEU A 1078 -3.30 -51.67 -7.32
C LEU A 1078 -3.52 -50.14 -7.36
N LYS A 1079 -3.88 -49.58 -8.53
CA LYS A 1079 -4.30 -48.16 -8.67
C LYS A 1079 -5.61 -47.83 -7.95
N ALA A 1080 -6.57 -48.77 -7.87
CA ALA A 1080 -7.80 -48.55 -7.12
C ALA A 1080 -7.51 -48.52 -5.60
N LEU A 1081 -6.65 -49.42 -5.12
CA LEU A 1081 -6.24 -49.49 -3.71
C LEU A 1081 -5.36 -48.30 -3.29
N GLU A 1082 -4.63 -47.69 -4.22
CA GLU A 1082 -3.81 -46.49 -3.98
C GLU A 1082 -4.60 -45.31 -3.43
N LYS A 1083 -5.84 -45.12 -3.90
CA LYS A 1083 -6.73 -44.03 -3.44
C LYS A 1083 -7.03 -44.14 -1.95
N ASP A 1084 -7.11 -45.37 -1.45
CA ASP A 1084 -7.40 -45.67 -0.05
C ASP A 1084 -6.15 -45.74 0.84
N VAL A 1085 -4.96 -45.52 0.27
CA VAL A 1085 -3.73 -45.29 1.03
C VAL A 1085 -3.56 -43.79 1.26
N TYR A 1086 -3.73 -43.33 2.50
CA TYR A 1086 -3.63 -41.91 2.86
C TYR A 1086 -3.15 -41.73 4.30
N ILE A 1087 -2.72 -40.51 4.61
CA ILE A 1087 -2.29 -40.12 5.96
C ILE A 1087 -3.45 -39.38 6.62
N THR A 1088 -3.81 -39.80 7.82
CA THR A 1088 -4.75 -39.04 8.67
C THR A 1088 -3.99 -38.21 9.69
N PHE A 1089 -4.47 -36.99 9.87
CA PHE A 1089 -3.96 -36.03 10.84
C PHE A 1089 -4.93 -35.94 12.03
N GLN A 1090 -4.44 -35.50 13.18
CA GLN A 1090 -5.30 -35.15 14.32
C GLN A 1090 -6.10 -33.87 14.01
N GLU A 1091 -7.20 -33.60 14.72
CA GLU A 1091 -8.16 -32.51 14.44
C GLU A 1091 -7.55 -31.10 14.24
N SER A 1092 -6.33 -30.86 14.72
CA SER A 1092 -5.60 -29.57 14.62
C SER A 1092 -4.52 -29.52 13.54
N ASP A 1093 -4.22 -30.63 12.88
CA ASP A 1093 -3.07 -30.78 11.98
C ASP A 1093 -3.53 -30.91 10.51
N SER A 1094 -2.63 -30.54 9.60
CA SER A 1094 -2.79 -30.73 8.15
C SER A 1094 -1.44 -31.16 7.55
N ALA A 1095 -1.42 -31.54 6.28
CA ALA A 1095 -0.17 -31.84 5.57
C ALA A 1095 0.84 -30.69 5.62
N GLN A 1096 0.41 -29.44 5.78
CA GLN A 1096 1.29 -28.26 5.88
C GLN A 1096 1.58 -27.82 7.33
N SER A 1097 1.02 -28.51 8.32
CA SER A 1097 1.10 -28.11 9.72
C SER A 1097 1.03 -29.32 10.66
N VAL A 1098 1.96 -30.26 10.49
CA VAL A 1098 2.02 -31.49 11.30
C VAL A 1098 2.74 -31.20 12.62
N THR A 1099 2.04 -31.37 13.74
CA THR A 1099 2.55 -31.19 15.10
C THR A 1099 2.54 -32.47 15.92
N GLN A 1100 1.68 -33.43 15.55
CA GLN A 1100 1.42 -34.66 16.28
C GLN A 1100 1.62 -35.90 15.40
N ASN A 1101 1.62 -37.07 16.03
CA ASN A 1101 1.73 -38.34 15.32
C ASN A 1101 0.60 -38.50 14.29
N ILE A 1102 0.98 -39.05 13.14
CA ILE A 1102 0.11 -39.28 11.99
C ILE A 1102 -0.19 -40.77 11.85
N ASN A 1103 -1.34 -41.14 11.31
CA ASN A 1103 -1.66 -42.54 11.04
C ASN A 1103 -1.66 -42.85 9.56
N PHE A 1104 -1.00 -43.93 9.20
CA PHE A 1104 -0.95 -44.48 7.85
C PHE A 1104 -2.14 -45.41 7.65
N MET A 1105 -3.08 -44.98 6.82
CA MET A 1105 -4.26 -45.76 6.47
C MET A 1105 -3.92 -46.64 5.28
N ILE A 1106 -4.24 -47.93 5.40
CA ILE A 1106 -4.05 -48.95 4.38
C ILE A 1106 -5.38 -49.69 4.23
N PRO A 1107 -5.87 -49.96 3.01
CA PRO A 1107 -7.10 -50.72 2.80
C PRO A 1107 -6.94 -52.19 3.25
N GLU A 1108 -8.00 -52.78 3.81
CA GLU A 1108 -8.03 -54.22 4.11
C GLU A 1108 -8.20 -55.03 2.81
N SER A 1109 -7.09 -55.48 2.25
CA SER A 1109 -7.06 -56.31 1.03
C SER A 1109 -6.08 -57.48 1.18
N ASP A 1110 -6.52 -58.69 0.81
CA ASP A 1110 -5.71 -59.92 0.88
C ASP A 1110 -4.54 -59.85 -0.12
N GLY A 1111 -3.30 -59.82 0.39
CA GLY A 1111 -2.08 -59.84 -0.43
C GLY A 1111 -1.48 -58.47 -0.76
N LEU A 1112 -2.06 -57.36 -0.27
CA LEU A 1112 -1.47 -56.03 -0.33
C LEU A 1112 -0.47 -55.85 0.83
N GLU A 1113 0.80 -55.65 0.51
CA GLU A 1113 1.84 -55.25 1.45
C GLU A 1113 2.17 -53.77 1.23
N VAL A 1114 2.15 -52.95 2.29
CA VAL A 1114 2.53 -51.53 2.18
C VAL A 1114 3.71 -51.24 3.11
N GLU A 1115 4.81 -50.81 2.50
CA GLU A 1115 6.02 -50.36 3.19
C GLU A 1115 6.06 -48.83 3.19
N TRP A 1116 6.17 -48.22 4.38
CA TRP A 1116 6.25 -46.77 4.52
C TRP A 1116 7.68 -46.34 4.81
N ILE A 1117 8.14 -45.28 4.14
CA ILE A 1117 9.49 -44.74 4.26
C ILE A 1117 9.42 -43.22 4.42
N SER A 1118 10.07 -42.68 5.44
CA SER A 1118 10.26 -41.23 5.58
C SER A 1118 11.59 -40.80 4.95
N SER A 1119 11.61 -39.66 4.26
CA SER A 1119 12.83 -39.03 3.76
C SER A 1119 13.77 -38.59 4.89
N ASP A 1120 13.24 -38.35 6.09
CA ASP A 1120 13.99 -38.14 7.31
C ASP A 1120 13.35 -38.89 8.49
N ASN A 1121 13.92 -40.05 8.80
CA ASN A 1121 13.47 -40.90 9.91
C ASN A 1121 13.73 -40.28 11.31
N THR A 1122 14.45 -39.17 11.41
CA THR A 1122 14.65 -38.43 12.66
C THR A 1122 13.53 -37.45 12.98
N ILE A 1123 12.73 -37.06 11.97
CA ILE A 1123 11.59 -36.14 12.11
C ILE A 1123 10.25 -36.88 12.03
N ILE A 1124 10.11 -37.85 11.12
CA ILE A 1124 8.95 -38.77 11.12
C ILE A 1124 9.49 -40.19 11.12
N THR A 1125 9.41 -40.87 12.26
CA THR A 1125 9.79 -42.28 12.38
C THR A 1125 8.59 -43.17 12.06
N VAL A 1126 8.70 -44.01 11.02
CA VAL A 1126 7.67 -44.99 10.67
C VAL A 1126 7.69 -46.16 11.65
N ASN A 1127 6.55 -46.46 12.28
CA ASN A 1127 6.38 -47.57 13.20
C ASN A 1127 5.05 -48.31 12.95
N GLY A 1128 5.07 -49.25 11.99
CA GLY A 1128 3.86 -49.97 11.57
C GLY A 1128 2.89 -49.04 10.84
N THR A 1129 1.67 -48.90 11.37
CA THR A 1129 0.62 -48.03 10.80
C THR A 1129 0.64 -46.61 11.39
N GLU A 1130 1.65 -46.24 12.18
CA GLU A 1130 1.79 -44.93 12.79
C GLU A 1130 3.12 -44.28 12.39
N GLY A 1131 3.07 -43.00 12.03
CA GLY A 1131 4.24 -42.13 11.86
C GLY A 1131 4.44 -41.32 13.13
N VAL A 1132 5.49 -41.64 13.90
CA VAL A 1132 5.83 -40.91 15.12
C VAL A 1132 6.53 -39.61 14.73
N VAL A 1133 5.88 -38.48 14.97
CA VAL A 1133 6.36 -37.15 14.59
C VAL A 1133 7.18 -36.56 15.71
N GLN A 1134 8.41 -36.19 15.39
CA GLN A 1134 9.34 -35.50 16.26
C GLN A 1134 9.59 -34.10 15.70
N GLN A 1135 8.85 -33.12 16.23
CA GLN A 1135 9.00 -31.73 15.84
C GLN A 1135 10.42 -31.21 16.14
N SER A 1136 11.03 -30.53 15.17
CA SER A 1136 12.35 -29.88 15.31
C SER A 1136 12.20 -28.41 15.76
N GLU A 1137 13.32 -27.68 15.85
CA GLU A 1137 13.35 -26.26 16.24
C GLU A 1137 12.95 -25.31 15.10
N GLN A 1138 12.83 -25.82 13.88
CA GLN A 1138 12.42 -25.11 12.67
C GLN A 1138 11.36 -25.95 11.92
N ASN A 1139 10.72 -25.37 10.91
CA ASN A 1139 9.78 -26.15 10.10
C ASN A 1139 10.57 -27.07 9.16
N GLU A 1140 10.22 -28.34 9.12
CA GLU A 1140 10.90 -29.35 8.31
C GLU A 1140 9.93 -29.92 7.27
N ASN A 1141 10.32 -29.89 5.99
CA ASN A 1141 9.55 -30.50 4.91
C ASN A 1141 10.01 -31.94 4.70
N ILE A 1142 9.16 -32.89 5.05
CA ILE A 1142 9.43 -34.32 5.04
C ILE A 1142 8.56 -35.00 3.97
N LEU A 1143 9.21 -35.75 3.08
CA LEU A 1143 8.54 -36.58 2.09
C LEU A 1143 8.32 -37.98 2.70
N VAL A 1144 7.07 -38.36 2.91
CA VAL A 1144 6.69 -39.72 3.33
C VAL A 1144 6.23 -40.51 2.11
N THR A 1145 6.78 -41.71 1.92
CA THR A 1145 6.57 -42.56 0.75
C THR A 1145 5.92 -43.87 1.17
N ALA A 1146 4.78 -44.22 0.59
CA ALA A 1146 4.18 -45.55 0.68
C ALA A 1146 4.56 -46.36 -0.57
N ILE A 1147 5.15 -47.54 -0.37
CA ILE A 1147 5.43 -48.54 -1.41
C ILE A 1147 4.42 -49.67 -1.23
N LEU A 1148 3.41 -49.71 -2.10
CA LEU A 1148 2.39 -50.74 -2.16
C LEU A 1148 2.89 -51.88 -3.05
N LYS A 1149 2.82 -53.12 -2.58
CA LYS A 1149 3.21 -54.34 -3.30
C LYS A 1149 2.06 -55.33 -3.28
N MET A 1150 1.71 -55.87 -4.43
CA MET A 1150 0.69 -56.90 -4.55
C MET A 1150 1.10 -57.89 -5.65
N GLY A 1151 1.62 -59.05 -5.24
CA GLY A 1151 2.24 -59.99 -6.18
C GLY A 1151 3.56 -59.47 -6.73
N ASP A 1152 3.67 -59.35 -8.06
CA ASP A 1152 4.84 -58.79 -8.76
C ASP A 1152 4.67 -57.28 -9.08
N ASP A 1153 3.50 -56.68 -8.81
CA ASP A 1153 3.21 -55.27 -9.06
C ASP A 1153 3.62 -54.41 -7.85
N GLU A 1154 4.31 -53.29 -8.11
CA GLU A 1154 4.69 -52.28 -7.12
C GLU A 1154 4.05 -50.91 -7.49
N LEU A 1155 3.64 -50.11 -6.51
CA LEU A 1155 3.10 -48.76 -6.66
C LEU A 1155 3.60 -47.85 -5.53
N ILE A 1156 3.97 -46.61 -5.86
CA ILE A 1156 4.59 -45.65 -4.95
C ILE A 1156 3.69 -44.42 -4.88
N LYS A 1157 3.26 -44.09 -3.67
CA LYS A 1157 2.51 -42.87 -3.36
C LYS A 1157 3.32 -42.02 -2.40
N THR A 1158 3.47 -40.74 -2.70
CA THR A 1158 4.23 -39.81 -1.86
C THR A 1158 3.33 -38.75 -1.23
N PHE A 1159 3.70 -38.33 -0.02
CA PHE A 1159 3.02 -37.31 0.77
C PHE A 1159 4.05 -36.29 1.23
N ASP A 1160 3.90 -35.05 0.79
CA ASP A 1160 4.70 -33.92 1.26
C ASP A 1160 4.10 -33.40 2.56
N LEU A 1161 4.85 -33.52 3.67
CA LEU A 1161 4.44 -33.11 5.00
C LEU A 1161 5.36 -32.03 5.55
N THR A 1162 4.80 -30.96 6.09
CA THR A 1162 5.54 -29.94 6.82
C THR A 1162 5.35 -30.17 8.32
N VAL A 1163 6.37 -30.70 8.99
CA VAL A 1163 6.39 -30.79 10.45
C VAL A 1163 6.77 -29.43 11.00
N ILE A 1164 5.79 -28.73 11.55
CA ILE A 1164 5.99 -27.38 12.08
C ILE A 1164 6.69 -27.46 13.45
N LYS A 1165 7.56 -26.48 13.71
CA LYS A 1165 8.37 -26.46 14.93
C LYS A 1165 7.53 -26.59 16.19
N LYS A 1166 8.10 -27.21 17.23
CA LYS A 1166 7.42 -27.42 18.51
C LYS A 1166 7.08 -26.09 19.19
N GLU A 1167 5.80 -25.78 19.35
CA GLU A 1167 5.37 -24.69 20.23
C GLU A 1167 5.62 -25.05 21.70
N THR A 1168 6.23 -24.15 22.46
CA THR A 1168 6.42 -24.34 23.90
C THR A 1168 5.19 -23.85 24.66
N GLU A 1169 4.50 -24.78 25.33
CA GLU A 1169 3.32 -24.52 26.17
C GLU A 1169 3.52 -23.34 27.15
N GLU A 1170 2.55 -22.43 27.17
CA GLU A 1170 2.35 -21.50 28.27
C GLU A 1170 1.86 -22.23 29.54
N PRO A 1171 2.35 -21.86 30.73
CA PRO A 1171 1.66 -22.20 31.97
C PRO A 1171 1.42 -20.95 32.85
N PRO A 1172 0.51 -21.00 33.84
CA PRO A 1172 -0.90 -20.69 33.71
C PRO A 1172 -1.27 -19.41 34.48
N THR A 1173 -2.39 -18.82 34.08
CA THR A 1173 -3.17 -17.77 34.77
C THR A 1173 -3.52 -18.15 36.21
N SER A 1174 -2.73 -17.72 37.18
CA SER A 1174 -3.25 -17.41 38.53
C SER A 1174 -2.29 -16.49 39.27
N ILE A 1175 -2.84 -15.34 39.65
CA ILE A 1175 -2.20 -14.22 40.32
C ILE A 1175 -1.73 -14.64 41.72
N ALA A 1176 -0.44 -14.49 41.97
CA ALA A 1176 0.18 -14.40 43.28
C ALA A 1176 1.11 -13.16 43.25
N PRO A 1177 1.35 -12.48 44.38
CA PRO A 1177 1.85 -11.10 44.41
C PRO A 1177 3.16 -10.97 43.62
N GLN A 1178 3.21 -10.03 42.67
CA GLN A 1178 4.35 -9.88 41.77
C GLN A 1178 5.64 -9.65 42.55
N LEU A 1179 6.64 -10.51 42.29
CA LEU A 1179 7.96 -10.39 42.88
C LEU A 1179 8.74 -9.35 42.06
N HIS A 1180 8.92 -8.14 42.57
CA HIS A 1180 9.70 -7.12 41.86
C HIS A 1180 11.20 -7.34 42.07
N PHE A 1181 11.89 -7.79 41.01
CA PHE A 1181 13.36 -7.82 40.95
C PHE A 1181 13.86 -7.16 39.67
N LYS A 1182 15.08 -6.60 39.73
CA LYS A 1182 15.76 -5.93 38.63
C LYS A 1182 16.96 -6.76 38.17
N LEU A 1183 17.20 -6.77 36.86
CA LEU A 1183 18.39 -7.34 36.24
C LEU A 1183 19.31 -6.19 35.83
N TYR A 1184 20.56 -6.25 36.28
CA TYR A 1184 21.59 -5.29 35.89
C TYR A 1184 22.67 -6.04 35.10
N PRO A 1185 22.78 -5.81 33.78
CA PRO A 1185 23.90 -6.35 33.02
C PRO A 1185 25.19 -5.68 33.47
N ASN A 1186 26.25 -6.48 33.71
CA ASN A 1186 27.59 -5.93 33.88
C ASN A 1186 28.21 -5.75 32.48
N PRO A 1187 28.49 -4.53 32.01
CA PRO A 1187 29.05 -4.32 30.67
C PRO A 1187 30.50 -4.81 30.55
N ALA A 1188 31.18 -5.07 31.68
CA ALA A 1188 32.60 -5.42 31.76
C ALA A 1188 32.87 -6.92 31.98
N SER A 1189 31.84 -7.76 32.10
CA SER A 1189 31.98 -9.22 32.22
C SER A 1189 30.70 -9.93 31.80
N ASP A 1190 30.77 -11.23 31.53
CA ASP A 1190 29.59 -12.05 31.26
C ASP A 1190 28.80 -12.37 32.55
N LEU A 1191 28.63 -11.39 33.43
CA LEU A 1191 27.92 -11.52 34.68
C LEU A 1191 26.64 -10.67 34.67
N LEU A 1192 25.54 -11.25 35.09
CA LEU A 1192 24.24 -10.61 35.23
C LEU A 1192 23.89 -10.53 36.73
N TYR A 1193 23.60 -9.35 37.25
CA TYR A 1193 23.22 -9.19 38.66
C TYR A 1193 21.71 -9.19 38.83
N ILE A 1194 21.22 -9.97 39.81
CA ILE A 1194 19.79 -10.10 40.13
C ILE A 1194 19.55 -9.47 41.51
N GLN A 1195 18.74 -8.40 41.58
CA GLN A 1195 18.49 -7.65 42.82
C GLN A 1195 16.98 -7.56 43.15
N GLY A 1196 16.58 -7.95 44.37
CA GLY A 1196 15.19 -7.85 44.85
C GLY A 1196 15.02 -8.14 46.35
N LEU A 1197 13.98 -7.57 46.98
CA LEU A 1197 13.84 -7.46 48.45
C LEU A 1197 13.65 -8.79 49.22
N ASN A 1198 13.39 -9.93 48.57
CA ASN A 1198 13.22 -11.21 49.28
C ASN A 1198 13.45 -12.48 48.41
N LEU A 1199 14.57 -12.56 47.68
CA LEU A 1199 14.89 -13.70 46.80
C LEU A 1199 15.47 -14.93 47.54
N ASN A 1200 15.59 -14.89 48.86
CA ASN A 1200 16.34 -15.90 49.62
C ASN A 1200 15.67 -17.28 49.58
N LYS A 1201 16.43 -18.32 49.18
CA LYS A 1201 16.00 -19.70 48.92
C LYS A 1201 15.00 -19.88 47.76
N LYS A 1202 14.83 -18.89 46.88
CA LYS A 1202 14.02 -19.02 45.66
C LYS A 1202 14.83 -19.59 44.51
N TYR A 1203 14.19 -20.34 43.63
CA TYR A 1203 14.84 -20.86 42.44
C TYR A 1203 14.73 -19.83 41.30
N VAL A 1204 15.87 -19.51 40.71
CA VAL A 1204 15.98 -18.79 39.43
C VAL A 1204 16.16 -19.83 38.34
N SER A 1205 15.29 -19.82 37.36
CA SER A 1205 15.39 -20.61 36.13
C SER A 1205 15.58 -19.68 34.95
N ILE A 1206 16.44 -20.01 34.00
CA ILE A 1206 16.67 -19.20 32.80
C ILE A 1206 16.42 -20.07 31.59
N TYR A 1207 15.68 -19.51 30.65
CA TYR A 1207 15.27 -20.15 29.41
C TYR A 1207 15.86 -19.36 28.24
N SER A 1208 16.23 -19.98 27.14
CA SER A 1208 16.40 -19.28 25.86
C SER A 1208 15.04 -18.88 25.30
N ILE A 1209 15.02 -18.01 24.28
CA ILE A 1209 13.79 -17.45 23.69
C ILE A 1209 12.87 -18.52 23.07
N ASP A 1210 13.43 -19.66 22.69
CA ASP A 1210 12.75 -20.88 22.22
C ASP A 1210 12.11 -21.70 23.36
N GLY A 1211 12.21 -21.22 24.61
CA GLY A 1211 11.60 -21.84 25.79
C GLY A 1211 12.44 -22.91 26.48
N ARG A 1212 13.66 -23.20 26.01
CA ARG A 1212 14.54 -24.24 26.59
C ARG A 1212 15.26 -23.74 27.86
N LYS A 1213 15.11 -24.45 28.99
CA LYS A 1213 15.75 -24.08 30.27
C LYS A 1213 17.28 -24.29 30.21
N VAL A 1214 18.04 -23.21 30.09
CA VAL A 1214 19.51 -23.22 29.97
C VAL A 1214 20.25 -23.23 31.31
N LYS A 1215 19.67 -22.70 32.39
CA LYS A 1215 20.29 -22.74 33.74
C LYS A 1215 19.25 -22.64 34.84
N GLU A 1216 19.46 -23.32 35.96
CA GLU A 1216 18.62 -23.17 37.16
C GLU A 1216 19.48 -23.24 38.41
N PHE A 1217 19.23 -22.35 39.36
CA PHE A 1217 19.95 -22.32 40.63
C PHE A 1217 19.12 -21.65 41.71
N GLN A 1218 19.41 -21.99 42.97
CA GLN A 1218 18.73 -21.41 44.11
C GLN A 1218 19.49 -20.18 44.60
N VAL A 1219 18.79 -19.06 44.73
CA VAL A 1219 19.34 -17.79 45.20
C VAL A 1219 19.53 -17.86 46.71
N SER A 1220 20.74 -17.59 47.17
CA SER A 1220 21.16 -17.74 48.57
C SER A 1220 21.19 -16.40 49.33
N LYS A 1221 21.15 -15.26 48.62
CA LYS A 1221 21.18 -13.89 49.19
C LYS A 1221 20.29 -12.93 48.38
N SER A 1222 20.01 -11.74 48.90
CA SER A 1222 19.13 -10.74 48.23
C SER A 1222 19.71 -10.08 46.97
N LEU A 1223 21.02 -10.24 46.74
CA LEU A 1223 21.74 -9.85 45.53
C LEU A 1223 22.63 -11.03 45.13
N GLU A 1224 22.35 -11.64 43.97
CA GLU A 1224 23.10 -12.78 43.45
C GLU A 1224 23.68 -12.42 42.08
N THR A 1225 24.91 -12.86 41.81
CA THR A 1225 25.59 -12.66 40.53
C THR A 1225 25.53 -13.94 39.73
N LEU A 1226 25.02 -13.85 38.51
CA LEU A 1226 24.92 -14.97 37.60
C LEU A 1226 25.99 -14.87 36.52
N ASP A 1227 26.78 -15.92 36.37
CA ASP A 1227 27.67 -16.06 35.22
C ASP A 1227 26.93 -16.64 34.00
N ILE A 1228 26.91 -15.85 32.93
CA ILE A 1228 26.34 -16.14 31.63
C ILE A 1228 27.41 -16.26 30.52
N SER A 1229 28.69 -16.39 30.87
CA SER A 1229 29.80 -16.54 29.90
C SER A 1229 29.65 -17.75 28.99
N THR A 1230 29.04 -18.81 29.50
CA THR A 1230 28.80 -20.05 28.75
C THR A 1230 27.51 -20.01 27.94
N PHE A 1231 26.75 -18.91 27.99
CA PHE A 1231 25.49 -18.77 27.26
C PHE A 1231 25.84 -18.27 25.85
N GLN A 1232 25.21 -18.85 24.83
CA GLN A 1232 25.41 -18.38 23.46
C GLN A 1232 24.79 -16.99 23.26
N LYS A 1233 25.23 -16.27 22.23
CA LYS A 1233 24.61 -14.98 21.92
C LYS A 1233 23.15 -15.20 21.57
N GLY A 1234 22.26 -14.50 22.24
CA GLY A 1234 20.84 -14.75 22.10
C GLY A 1234 20.02 -14.12 23.21
N ILE A 1235 18.71 -14.23 23.06
CA ILE A 1235 17.79 -13.68 24.04
C ILE A 1235 17.36 -14.78 25.02
N TYR A 1236 17.41 -14.46 26.31
CA TYR A 1236 17.06 -15.36 27.41
C TYR A 1236 15.96 -14.76 28.28
N ILE A 1237 15.15 -15.61 28.88
CA ILE A 1237 14.10 -15.28 29.83
C ILE A 1237 14.50 -15.84 31.19
N LEU A 1238 14.74 -14.95 32.17
CA LEU A 1238 15.00 -15.30 33.56
C LEU A 1238 13.67 -15.31 34.33
N GLN A 1239 13.36 -16.42 35.00
CA GLN A 1239 12.14 -16.64 35.77
C GLN A 1239 12.45 -16.93 37.24
N ILE A 1240 11.69 -16.31 38.14
CA ILE A 1240 11.68 -16.60 39.58
C ILE A 1240 10.22 -16.76 40.01
N ASP A 1241 9.86 -17.92 40.57
CA ASP A 1241 8.47 -18.34 40.79
C ASP A 1241 7.60 -18.14 39.53
N LYS A 1242 6.64 -17.20 39.54
CA LYS A 1242 5.77 -16.85 38.39
C LYS A 1242 6.18 -15.57 37.63
N THR A 1243 7.25 -14.88 38.05
CA THR A 1243 7.66 -13.59 37.44
C THR A 1243 8.83 -13.79 36.48
N ARG A 1244 8.72 -13.25 35.25
CA ARG A 1244 9.72 -13.40 34.16
C ARG A 1244 10.33 -12.06 33.75
N LYS A 1245 11.62 -12.04 33.41
CA LYS A 1245 12.35 -10.89 32.86
C LYS A 1245 13.27 -11.33 31.72
N LYS A 1246 13.20 -10.66 30.58
CA LYS A 1246 14.00 -10.92 29.38
C LYS A 1246 15.35 -10.20 29.48
N PHE A 1247 16.45 -10.86 29.13
CA PHE A 1247 17.77 -10.26 28.97
C PHE A 1247 18.48 -10.83 27.75
N ILE A 1248 19.32 -10.04 27.10
CA ILE A 1248 20.04 -10.44 25.88
C ILE A 1248 21.50 -10.65 26.25
N LYS A 1249 22.02 -11.87 26.02
CA LYS A 1249 23.47 -12.11 26.05
C LYS A 1249 23.98 -11.73 24.67
N ASN A 1250 24.66 -10.59 24.60
CA ASN A 1250 25.35 -10.16 23.39
C ASN A 1250 26.71 -10.81 23.22
#